data_AF-A0A0L9UA15-F1
#
_entry.id   AF-A0A0L9UA15-F1
#
_cell.length_a   1.000
_cell.length_b   1.000
_cell.length_c   1.000
_cell.angle_alpha   90.00
_cell.angle_beta   90.00
_cell.angle_gamma   90.00
#
_symmetry.space_group_name_H-M   'P 1'
#
loop_
_entity.id
_entity.type
_entity.pdbx_description
1 polymer ?
#
loop_
_entity_poly.entity_id
_entity_poly.type
_entity_poly.pdbx_seq_one_letter_code
_entity_poly.pdbx_strand_id
1 'polypeptide(L)'
;MGFLRSIRRYGYPFRDKTRIRLYALQHMQSRGFSKEGVPNGNDAVHPVLIIGAGPVGLVLSILLTKLGINCTVLERNKAFSKHPQAHFINNRSMEIFRKIDGLVEEIQRSQPPVDLWRKFIYCTSLSGSILGSVDHIQPQDLEHVLSPVSVAHFSQYKLNMLLLKQLENVGFQICTPESLEGNEQSCEQKIMMGHECVSIDASDDFITVTASSVIKGKRVEQNIHCNILIGTDGAGSTVRKLVGIEMRGEKDLQKLVSVHFFSRDLGQFLLEENPGMLFFIFNTEAIGVLVAHDLRQGEFVLQIPFYPPQQTFEDFSSKACEKLIGKLVGQEFGDVDIIDIKPWIMHAEVAERFICRGSRILLAGDAAHRFPPAGGFGMNTGIQDAHNLAWKIASVIKGIAPTSMLNTYEIERKPIALFNTRLSLENYKAAMSVPAALVHQFIVNGIGSILPTGLQKVALDGIFGIGRAQLSEFVLNESNPLGSSRLAKLKHIFEEGKSLQLQFPAEDLGFRYLQGALVPESNDIESPPEVLTGRRRDYTPSAQPGSRLPHMFVKVNPLCEETISTLDLVSVDKVEFVLIIAPVEESYHLAREAFKVAEEQEISLKVCIFWSTDSVEGLEKGSEAALSPWKNYADVVEAQSSTSNWWDMCNMTSRGAILVRPDEHIAWRTSLGLAEDPRVEMQRVFAAILGEHR
;
A
#
# COMPACT_ATOMS: atom_id res chain seq x y z
N MET A 1 -22.63 39.63 -24.15
CA MET A 1 -21.29 40.04 -23.64
C MET A 1 -20.81 38.95 -22.71
N GLY A 2 -19.85 38.14 -23.16
CA GLY A 2 -19.33 37.00 -22.42
C GLY A 2 -18.19 37.39 -21.47
N PHE A 3 -18.06 36.64 -20.38
CA PHE A 3 -16.85 36.58 -19.58
C PHE A 3 -16.52 35.11 -19.33
N LEU A 4 -15.67 34.56 -20.17
CA LEU A 4 -14.95 33.30 -19.96
C LEU A 4 -13.82 33.55 -18.96
N ARG A 5 -13.90 32.97 -17.76
CA ARG A 5 -12.74 32.83 -16.87
C ARG A 5 -12.07 31.48 -17.14
N SER A 6 -10.88 31.57 -17.72
CA SER A 6 -9.96 30.46 -17.99
C SER A 6 -9.45 29.86 -16.69
N ILE A 7 -9.69 28.57 -16.49
CA ILE A 7 -9.03 27.74 -15.46
C ILE A 7 -7.69 27.29 -16.05
N ARG A 8 -6.58 27.77 -15.49
CA ARG A 8 -5.22 27.35 -15.84
C ARG A 8 -5.01 25.90 -15.39
N ARG A 9 -4.94 24.98 -16.36
CA ARG A 9 -4.37 23.63 -16.20
C ARG A 9 -2.85 23.76 -16.04
N TYR A 10 -2.29 23.36 -14.90
CA TYR A 10 -0.86 23.07 -14.79
C TYR A 10 -0.61 21.70 -15.43
N GLY A 11 -0.20 21.71 -16.71
CA GLY A 11 0.34 20.53 -17.38
C GLY A 11 1.82 20.40 -17.07
N TYR A 12 2.24 19.24 -16.55
CA TYR A 12 3.63 18.85 -16.44
C TYR A 12 4.25 18.71 -17.85
N PRO A 13 5.41 19.32 -18.15
CA PRO A 13 6.00 19.23 -19.48
C PRO A 13 6.64 17.87 -19.74
N PHE A 14 6.44 17.40 -20.97
CA PHE A 14 6.80 16.09 -21.51
C PHE A 14 8.32 15.86 -21.58
N ARG A 15 8.71 14.61 -21.33
CA ARG A 15 10.07 14.08 -21.52
C ARG A 15 10.22 13.55 -22.95
N ASP A 16 11.26 13.99 -23.64
CA ASP A 16 11.95 13.23 -24.69
C ASP A 16 13.43 13.20 -24.30
N LYS A 17 13.94 12.05 -23.85
CA LYS A 17 15.38 11.86 -23.56
C LYS A 17 15.84 10.46 -23.94
N THR A 18 16.58 10.43 -25.04
CA THR A 18 17.85 9.74 -25.31
C THR A 18 18.15 8.45 -24.53
N ARG A 19 18.16 7.34 -25.27
CA ARG A 19 18.65 6.01 -24.88
C ARG A 19 20.06 6.07 -24.27
N ILE A 20 20.17 5.70 -22.99
CA ILE A 20 21.46 5.34 -22.37
C ILE A 20 21.63 3.82 -22.50
N ARG A 21 22.75 3.40 -23.10
CA ARG A 21 23.13 2.00 -23.31
C ARG A 21 23.40 1.31 -21.97
N LEU A 22 22.71 0.21 -21.73
CA LEU A 22 23.01 -0.78 -20.69
C LEU A 22 24.43 -1.34 -20.90
N TYR A 23 25.34 -1.10 -19.96
CA TYR A 23 26.58 -1.87 -19.86
C TYR A 23 26.30 -3.15 -19.06
N ALA A 24 26.78 -4.27 -19.61
CA ALA A 24 26.64 -5.61 -19.04
C ALA A 24 27.30 -5.70 -17.65
N LEU A 25 26.52 -6.09 -16.63
CA LEU A 25 27.01 -6.42 -15.30
C LEU A 25 27.60 -7.83 -15.32
N GLN A 26 28.91 -7.93 -15.08
CA GLN A 26 29.60 -9.19 -14.81
C GLN A 26 29.24 -9.68 -13.40
N HIS A 27 29.00 -10.99 -13.28
CA HIS A 27 28.70 -11.73 -12.06
C HIS A 27 29.63 -11.36 -10.89
N MET A 28 29.09 -10.66 -9.88
CA MET A 28 29.67 -10.66 -8.54
C MET A 28 29.13 -11.86 -7.75
N GLN A 29 30.05 -12.71 -7.27
CA GLN A 29 29.72 -13.87 -6.45
C GLN A 29 29.29 -13.42 -5.05
N SER A 30 28.09 -13.83 -4.62
CA SER A 30 27.57 -13.65 -3.26
C SER A 30 28.47 -14.34 -2.23
N ARG A 31 28.83 -13.61 -1.16
CA ARG A 31 29.65 -14.11 -0.03
C ARG A 31 28.87 -14.20 1.31
N GLY A 32 27.54 -14.04 1.29
CA GLY A 32 26.70 -14.07 2.50
C GLY A 32 26.14 -15.44 2.92
N PHE A 33 26.23 -16.47 2.06
CA PHE A 33 25.75 -17.83 2.34
C PHE A 33 26.88 -18.83 2.08
N SER A 34 27.08 -19.79 2.98
CA SER A 34 28.09 -20.86 2.86
C SER A 34 27.94 -21.58 1.52
N LYS A 35 29.01 -21.63 0.72
CA LYS A 35 29.06 -22.41 -0.54
C LYS A 35 29.27 -23.92 -0.31
N GLU A 36 29.39 -24.35 0.94
CA GLU A 36 29.56 -25.77 1.29
C GLU A 36 28.17 -26.42 1.40
N GLY A 37 27.71 -27.05 0.31
CA GLY A 37 26.43 -27.76 0.28
C GLY A 37 25.65 -27.70 -1.04
N VAL A 38 26.18 -27.06 -2.10
CA VAL A 38 25.51 -26.98 -3.41
C VAL A 38 25.16 -28.39 -3.91
N PRO A 39 23.87 -28.69 -4.16
CA PRO A 39 23.46 -29.98 -4.73
C PRO A 39 24.16 -30.24 -6.07
N ASN A 40 24.64 -31.46 -6.29
CA ASN A 40 25.20 -31.85 -7.58
C ASN A 40 24.09 -32.01 -8.63
N GLY A 41 24.16 -31.18 -9.69
CA GLY A 41 23.35 -31.27 -10.92
C GLY A 41 22.21 -30.24 -10.96
N ASN A 42 22.16 -29.41 -12.02
CA ASN A 42 21.11 -28.46 -12.47
C ASN A 42 20.28 -27.60 -11.46
N ASP A 43 20.46 -27.76 -10.16
CA ASP A 43 19.61 -27.19 -9.11
C ASP A 43 20.23 -25.90 -8.56
N ALA A 44 20.07 -24.80 -9.30
CA ALA A 44 20.50 -23.48 -8.86
C ALA A 44 19.67 -23.03 -7.64
N VAL A 45 20.35 -22.55 -6.59
CA VAL A 45 19.68 -21.95 -5.43
C VAL A 45 19.31 -20.51 -5.76
N HIS A 46 18.01 -20.23 -5.83
CA HIS A 46 17.49 -18.90 -6.12
C HIS A 46 17.79 -17.93 -4.96
N PRO A 47 18.26 -16.69 -5.23
CA PRO A 47 18.46 -15.72 -4.16
C PRO A 47 17.16 -15.42 -3.41
N VAL A 48 16.06 -15.27 -4.14
CA VAL A 48 14.73 -14.96 -3.59
C VAL A 48 13.64 -15.73 -4.35
N LEU A 49 12.77 -16.42 -3.61
CA LEU A 49 11.53 -17.01 -4.12
C LEU A 49 10.32 -16.32 -3.49
N ILE A 50 9.40 -15.85 -4.32
CA ILE A 50 8.17 -15.17 -3.91
C ILE A 50 6.98 -16.06 -4.27
N ILE A 51 6.06 -16.28 -3.33
CA ILE A 51 4.83 -17.05 -3.57
C ILE A 51 3.67 -16.06 -3.65
N GLY A 52 3.05 -15.94 -4.82
CA GLY A 52 1.90 -15.09 -5.11
C GLY A 52 2.27 -13.86 -5.97
N ALA A 53 1.64 -13.73 -7.14
CA ALA A 53 1.82 -12.60 -8.06
C ALA A 53 0.70 -11.55 -7.92
N GLY A 54 0.27 -11.28 -6.68
CA GLY A 54 -0.57 -10.13 -6.35
C GLY A 54 0.23 -8.81 -6.38
N PRO A 55 -0.42 -7.66 -6.12
CA PRO A 55 0.25 -6.34 -6.19
C PRO A 55 1.51 -6.27 -5.32
N VAL A 56 1.49 -6.87 -4.12
CA VAL A 56 2.65 -6.91 -3.21
C VAL A 56 3.83 -7.70 -3.80
N GLY A 57 3.57 -8.90 -4.32
CA GLY A 57 4.60 -9.74 -4.93
C GLY A 57 5.19 -9.13 -6.20
N LEU A 58 4.35 -8.51 -7.03
CA LEU A 58 4.78 -7.80 -8.24
C LEU A 58 5.65 -6.58 -7.91
N VAL A 59 5.22 -5.74 -6.96
CA VAL A 59 6.01 -4.57 -6.52
C VAL A 59 7.34 -5.00 -5.91
N LEU A 60 7.34 -6.01 -5.04
CA LEU A 60 8.57 -6.55 -4.46
C LEU A 60 9.52 -7.04 -5.55
N SER A 61 9.01 -7.73 -6.56
CA SER A 61 9.81 -8.22 -7.70
C SER A 61 10.45 -7.07 -8.47
N ILE A 62 9.71 -5.99 -8.75
CA ILE A 62 10.24 -4.79 -9.43
C ILE A 62 11.34 -4.14 -8.60
N LEU A 63 11.09 -3.91 -7.30
CA LEU A 63 12.04 -3.25 -6.41
C LEU A 63 13.33 -4.07 -6.23
N LEU A 64 13.22 -5.39 -6.06
CA LEU A 64 14.38 -6.29 -6.03
C LEU A 64 15.17 -6.24 -7.34
N THR A 65 14.48 -6.23 -8.48
CA THR A 65 15.13 -6.14 -9.80
C THR A 65 15.86 -4.83 -9.98
N LYS A 66 15.26 -3.69 -9.61
CA LYS A 66 15.93 -2.38 -9.64
C LYS A 66 17.17 -2.35 -8.74
N LEU A 67 17.13 -3.05 -7.61
CA LEU A 67 18.28 -3.22 -6.72
C LEU A 67 19.28 -4.28 -7.19
N GLY A 68 19.09 -4.90 -8.36
CA GLY A 68 19.99 -5.90 -8.94
C GLY A 68 19.91 -7.28 -8.27
N ILE A 69 18.77 -7.61 -7.65
CA ILE A 69 18.52 -8.91 -7.02
C ILE A 69 17.60 -9.75 -7.88
N ASN A 70 18.06 -10.94 -8.25
CA ASN A 70 17.24 -11.88 -9.00
C ASN A 70 16.21 -12.57 -8.10
N CYS A 71 14.96 -12.63 -8.58
CA CYS A 71 13.89 -13.33 -7.88
C CYS A 71 13.04 -14.16 -8.85
N THR A 72 12.35 -15.16 -8.32
CA THR A 72 11.36 -15.97 -9.05
C THR A 72 10.04 -15.90 -8.30
N VAL A 73 8.93 -15.81 -9.03
CA VAL A 73 7.58 -15.73 -8.47
C VAL A 73 6.80 -16.98 -8.85
N LEU A 74 6.18 -17.66 -7.90
CA LEU A 74 5.20 -18.73 -8.16
C LEU A 74 3.79 -18.18 -8.02
N GLU A 75 2.95 -18.36 -9.03
CA GLU A 75 1.53 -17.99 -8.99
C GLU A 75 0.67 -19.21 -9.31
N ARG A 76 -0.23 -19.57 -8.40
CA ARG A 76 -1.08 -20.75 -8.55
C ARG A 76 -2.10 -20.61 -9.68
N ASN A 77 -2.55 -19.39 -9.97
CA ASN A 77 -3.53 -19.15 -11.02
C ASN A 77 -2.85 -19.19 -12.39
N LYS A 78 -3.55 -19.74 -13.39
CA LYS A 78 -3.06 -19.75 -14.79
C LYS A 78 -3.23 -18.40 -15.50
N ALA A 79 -4.05 -17.50 -14.94
CA ALA A 79 -4.31 -16.17 -15.46
C ALA A 79 -4.53 -15.19 -14.31
N PHE A 80 -4.21 -13.92 -14.54
CA PHE A 80 -4.47 -12.86 -13.57
C PHE A 80 -5.97 -12.57 -13.46
N SER A 81 -6.43 -12.30 -12.23
CA SER A 81 -7.81 -11.93 -11.95
C SER A 81 -8.16 -10.60 -12.65
N LYS A 82 -9.33 -10.55 -13.29
CA LYS A 82 -9.93 -9.31 -13.82
C LYS A 82 -10.90 -8.65 -12.83
N HIS A 83 -11.18 -9.29 -11.70
CA HIS A 83 -12.06 -8.72 -10.69
C HIS A 83 -11.39 -7.48 -10.06
N PRO A 84 -12.08 -6.33 -9.93
CA PRO A 84 -11.48 -5.06 -9.54
C PRO A 84 -10.76 -5.04 -8.18
N GLN A 85 -11.33 -5.69 -7.16
CA GLN A 85 -10.75 -5.78 -5.80
C GLN A 85 -10.42 -4.40 -5.22
N ALA A 86 -9.25 -4.21 -4.60
CA ALA A 86 -8.85 -2.91 -4.04
C ALA A 86 -8.78 -1.83 -5.14
N HIS A 87 -9.09 -0.59 -4.79
CA HIS A 87 -9.15 0.50 -5.78
C HIS A 87 -8.61 1.83 -5.26
N PHE A 88 -8.55 2.06 -3.96
CA PHE A 88 -7.95 3.26 -3.39
C PHE A 88 -6.45 3.06 -3.13
N ILE A 89 -5.63 3.95 -3.67
CA ILE A 89 -4.18 3.97 -3.50
C ILE A 89 -3.81 5.23 -2.71
N ASN A 90 -3.24 5.06 -1.52
CA ASN A 90 -2.89 6.17 -0.65
C ASN A 90 -1.58 6.86 -1.09
N ASN A 91 -1.25 8.00 -0.47
CA ASN A 91 -0.07 8.79 -0.83
C ASN A 91 1.23 7.97 -0.73
N ARG A 92 1.41 7.18 0.33
CA ARG A 92 2.65 6.40 0.53
C ARG A 92 2.86 5.36 -0.57
N SER A 93 1.81 4.66 -0.99
CA SER A 93 1.92 3.73 -2.12
C SER A 93 2.19 4.45 -3.43
N MET A 94 1.57 5.61 -3.66
CA MET A 94 1.84 6.44 -4.84
C MET A 94 3.29 6.97 -4.85
N GLU A 95 3.87 7.30 -3.69
CA GLU A 95 5.29 7.65 -3.57
C GLU A 95 6.21 6.49 -3.96
N ILE A 96 5.88 5.27 -3.53
CA ILE A 96 6.62 4.06 -3.94
C ILE A 96 6.48 3.83 -5.45
N PHE A 97 5.29 4.00 -6.01
CA PHE A 97 5.07 3.87 -7.46
C PHE A 97 5.76 4.96 -8.27
N ARG A 98 5.97 6.16 -7.72
CA ARG A 98 6.72 7.24 -8.37
C ARG A 98 8.16 6.83 -8.66
N LYS A 99 8.71 5.90 -7.88
CA LYS A 99 10.04 5.32 -8.09
C LYS A 99 10.11 4.23 -9.16
N ILE A 100 8.96 3.83 -9.69
CA ILE A 100 8.86 2.85 -10.78
C ILE A 100 8.58 3.64 -12.06
N ASP A 101 9.54 3.62 -12.99
CA ASP A 101 9.57 4.52 -14.14
C ASP A 101 8.26 4.47 -14.97
N GLY A 102 7.57 5.61 -15.04
CA GLY A 102 6.35 5.79 -15.83
C GLY A 102 5.06 5.23 -15.19
N LEU A 103 5.13 4.57 -14.03
CA LEU A 103 3.97 3.91 -13.43
C LEU A 103 2.94 4.92 -12.91
N VAL A 104 3.38 5.93 -12.16
CA VAL A 104 2.46 6.96 -11.63
C VAL A 104 1.82 7.75 -12.75
N GLU A 105 2.57 8.10 -13.80
CA GLU A 105 2.05 8.83 -14.95
C GLU A 105 0.96 8.03 -15.67
N GLU A 106 1.12 6.73 -15.79
CA GLU A 106 0.13 5.84 -16.42
C GLU A 106 -1.11 5.67 -15.54
N ILE A 107 -0.95 5.52 -14.21
CA ILE A 107 -2.06 5.50 -13.25
C ILE A 107 -2.83 6.82 -13.34
N GLN A 108 -2.13 7.96 -13.27
CA GLN A 108 -2.75 9.28 -13.30
C GLN A 108 -3.48 9.57 -14.61
N ARG A 109 -2.96 9.08 -15.74
CA ARG A 109 -3.61 9.21 -17.05
C ARG A 109 -4.86 8.36 -17.16
N SER A 110 -4.88 7.21 -16.49
CA SER A 110 -5.94 6.20 -16.62
C SER A 110 -7.00 6.25 -15.52
N GLN A 111 -6.74 6.94 -14.41
CA GLN A 111 -7.70 7.07 -13.31
C GLN A 111 -8.84 8.04 -13.65
N PRO A 112 -10.03 7.89 -13.05
CA PRO A 112 -11.09 8.88 -13.17
C PRO A 112 -10.69 10.23 -12.54
N PRO A 113 -11.16 11.38 -13.08
CA PRO A 113 -10.99 12.68 -12.44
C PRO A 113 -11.52 12.69 -11.00
N VAL A 114 -10.80 13.37 -10.08
CA VAL A 114 -11.13 13.38 -8.63
C VAL A 114 -12.56 13.80 -8.32
N ASP A 115 -13.12 14.74 -9.07
CA ASP A 115 -14.51 15.19 -8.92
C ASP A 115 -15.55 14.08 -9.12
N LEU A 116 -15.19 13.03 -9.88
CA LEU A 116 -16.10 11.92 -10.13
C LEU A 116 -16.13 10.89 -9.00
N TRP A 117 -15.19 10.94 -8.05
CA TRP A 117 -15.03 9.89 -7.05
C TRP A 117 -14.78 10.38 -5.63
N ARG A 118 -14.55 11.68 -5.38
CA ARG A 118 -14.35 12.21 -4.02
C ARG A 118 -15.53 12.07 -3.06
N LYS A 119 -16.73 11.73 -3.54
CA LYS A 119 -17.93 11.60 -2.71
C LYS A 119 -18.29 10.15 -2.39
N PHE A 120 -18.75 9.94 -1.16
CA PHE A 120 -19.57 8.80 -0.76
C PHE A 120 -21.01 9.26 -0.59
N ILE A 121 -21.95 8.55 -1.20
CA ILE A 121 -23.36 8.93 -1.24
C ILE A 121 -24.16 7.92 -0.45
N TYR A 122 -25.06 8.40 0.41
CA TYR A 122 -25.99 7.59 1.20
C TYR A 122 -27.39 7.88 0.68
N CYS A 123 -28.09 6.86 0.19
CA CYS A 123 -29.39 7.03 -0.47
C CYS A 123 -30.33 5.83 -0.24
N THR A 124 -31.61 6.02 -0.58
CA THR A 124 -32.59 4.93 -0.58
C THR A 124 -32.48 4.07 -1.84
N SER A 125 -32.28 4.69 -2.99
CA SER A 125 -31.86 4.06 -4.25
C SER A 125 -31.00 5.05 -5.03
N LEU A 126 -30.34 4.60 -6.10
CA LEU A 126 -29.53 5.50 -6.94
C LEU A 126 -30.38 6.54 -7.69
N SER A 127 -31.64 6.21 -8.02
CA SER A 127 -32.63 7.13 -8.58
C SER A 127 -33.54 7.79 -7.54
N GLY A 128 -33.34 7.50 -6.26
CA GLY A 128 -34.21 7.90 -5.16
C GLY A 128 -33.67 9.03 -4.31
N SER A 129 -34.18 9.11 -3.09
CA SER A 129 -33.83 10.17 -2.14
C SER A 129 -32.40 10.02 -1.60
N ILE A 130 -31.63 11.10 -1.66
CA ILE A 130 -30.30 11.20 -1.03
C ILE A 130 -30.48 11.55 0.44
N LEU A 131 -29.96 10.69 1.31
CA LEU A 131 -29.96 10.86 2.76
C LEU A 131 -28.81 11.76 3.22
N GLY A 132 -27.69 11.73 2.48
CA GLY A 132 -26.54 12.58 2.72
C GLY A 132 -25.34 12.18 1.85
N SER A 133 -24.29 12.97 1.91
CA SER A 133 -23.03 12.68 1.21
C SER A 133 -21.84 13.13 2.03
N VAL A 134 -20.71 12.44 1.85
CA VAL A 134 -19.44 12.72 2.51
C VAL A 134 -18.41 12.97 1.42
N ASP A 135 -17.79 14.14 1.46
CA ASP A 135 -16.62 14.42 0.62
C ASP A 135 -15.36 13.98 1.38
N HIS A 136 -14.73 12.90 0.92
CA HIS A 136 -13.54 12.34 1.57
C HIS A 136 -12.23 12.92 1.04
N ILE A 137 -12.29 13.81 0.03
CA ILE A 137 -11.17 14.61 -0.47
C ILE A 137 -11.65 16.05 -0.58
N GLN A 138 -11.42 16.81 0.48
CA GLN A 138 -11.82 18.20 0.58
C GLN A 138 -10.99 19.06 -0.40
N PRO A 139 -11.55 20.16 -0.95
CA PRO A 139 -10.81 21.03 -1.85
C PRO A 139 -9.48 21.55 -1.30
N GLN A 140 -9.40 21.81 0.01
CA GLN A 140 -8.16 22.26 0.66
C GLN A 140 -7.04 21.22 0.57
N ASP A 141 -7.38 19.93 0.47
CA ASP A 141 -6.42 18.82 0.39
C ASP A 141 -5.73 18.77 -0.97
N LEU A 142 -6.37 19.34 -1.98
CA LEU A 142 -5.81 19.49 -3.32
C LEU A 142 -4.88 20.70 -3.41
N GLU A 143 -5.02 21.66 -2.50
CA GLU A 143 -4.18 22.87 -2.41
C GLU A 143 -2.93 22.63 -1.54
N HIS A 144 -3.05 21.82 -0.48
CA HIS A 144 -1.96 21.57 0.46
C HIS A 144 -1.10 20.36 0.04
N VAL A 145 0.11 20.63 -0.45
CA VAL A 145 1.01 19.59 -0.99
C VAL A 145 1.77 18.87 0.13
N LEU A 146 1.19 17.79 0.65
CA LEU A 146 1.81 16.92 1.67
C LEU A 146 2.80 15.89 1.09
N SER A 147 2.68 15.60 -0.20
CA SER A 147 3.42 14.58 -0.95
C SER A 147 3.58 15.05 -2.40
N PRO A 148 4.65 14.65 -3.11
CA PRO A 148 4.82 15.02 -4.52
C PRO A 148 3.76 14.39 -5.44
N VAL A 149 2.99 13.44 -4.92
CA VAL A 149 1.94 12.71 -5.64
C VAL A 149 0.69 12.57 -4.77
N SER A 150 -0.46 12.80 -5.40
CA SER A 150 -1.78 12.64 -4.78
C SER A 150 -2.20 11.17 -4.71
N VAL A 151 -3.20 10.88 -3.88
CA VAL A 151 -3.93 9.60 -3.86
C VAL A 151 -4.52 9.28 -5.24
N ALA A 152 -4.81 8.00 -5.49
CA ALA A 152 -5.40 7.58 -6.76
C ALA A 152 -6.57 6.61 -6.56
N HIS A 153 -7.53 6.69 -7.49
CA HIS A 153 -8.62 5.72 -7.60
C HIS A 153 -8.38 4.84 -8.83
N PHE A 154 -7.83 3.64 -8.60
CA PHE A 154 -7.39 2.75 -9.65
C PHE A 154 -7.51 1.27 -9.23
N SER A 155 -8.35 0.52 -9.95
CA SER A 155 -8.63 -0.88 -9.65
C SER A 155 -7.38 -1.76 -9.68
N GLN A 156 -7.27 -2.70 -8.74
CA GLN A 156 -6.11 -3.54 -8.54
C GLN A 156 -5.75 -4.38 -9.77
N TYR A 157 -6.74 -4.86 -10.53
CA TYR A 157 -6.43 -5.59 -11.76
C TYR A 157 -5.75 -4.71 -12.82
N LYS A 158 -6.16 -3.43 -12.95
CA LYS A 158 -5.52 -2.46 -13.84
C LYS A 158 -4.10 -2.17 -13.36
N LEU A 159 -3.92 -2.01 -12.03
CA LEU A 159 -2.60 -1.86 -11.41
C LEU A 159 -1.68 -3.06 -11.70
N ASN A 160 -2.17 -4.28 -11.49
CA ASN A 160 -1.41 -5.49 -11.76
C ASN A 160 -0.97 -5.56 -13.23
N MET A 161 -1.84 -5.21 -14.18
CA MET A 161 -1.46 -5.16 -15.60
C MET A 161 -0.34 -4.16 -15.87
N LEU A 162 -0.36 -2.98 -15.23
CA LEU A 162 0.74 -2.01 -15.35
C LEU A 162 2.02 -2.54 -14.71
N LEU A 163 1.96 -3.16 -13.53
CA LEU A 163 3.12 -3.75 -12.86
C LEU A 163 3.73 -4.89 -13.68
N LEU A 164 2.91 -5.73 -14.31
CA LEU A 164 3.39 -6.80 -15.21
C LEU A 164 4.13 -6.24 -16.41
N LYS A 165 3.57 -5.19 -17.05
CA LYS A 165 4.26 -4.49 -18.14
C LYS A 165 5.60 -3.92 -17.69
N GLN A 166 5.70 -3.40 -16.46
CA GLN A 166 6.96 -2.91 -15.91
C GLN A 166 7.98 -4.04 -15.69
N LEU A 167 7.54 -5.20 -15.20
CA LEU A 167 8.38 -6.38 -15.08
C LEU A 167 8.90 -6.86 -16.44
N GLU A 168 8.03 -6.99 -17.45
CA GLU A 168 8.43 -7.36 -18.81
C GLU A 168 9.47 -6.38 -19.38
N ASN A 169 9.32 -5.07 -19.14
CA ASN A 169 10.28 -4.05 -19.57
C ASN A 169 11.67 -4.20 -18.95
N VAL A 170 11.76 -4.75 -17.73
CA VAL A 170 13.03 -5.02 -17.04
C VAL A 170 13.52 -6.46 -17.22
N GLY A 171 12.93 -7.21 -18.16
CA GLY A 171 13.41 -8.53 -18.59
C GLY A 171 12.75 -9.73 -17.91
N PHE A 172 11.72 -9.52 -17.07
CA PHE A 172 11.00 -10.61 -16.44
C PHE A 172 10.22 -11.45 -17.45
N GLN A 173 10.33 -12.77 -17.36
CA GLN A 173 9.58 -13.69 -18.21
C GLN A 173 8.32 -14.20 -17.50
N ILE A 174 7.17 -14.18 -18.18
CA ILE A 174 5.94 -14.82 -17.70
C ILE A 174 5.85 -16.20 -18.35
N CYS A 175 5.92 -17.25 -17.54
CA CYS A 175 5.96 -18.64 -17.98
C CYS A 175 4.72 -19.39 -17.51
N THR A 176 4.16 -20.24 -18.36
CA THR A 176 3.13 -21.22 -17.97
C THR A 176 3.78 -22.59 -17.79
N PRO A 177 3.09 -23.57 -17.18
CA PRO A 177 3.62 -24.93 -17.05
C PRO A 177 4.00 -25.55 -18.40
N GLU A 178 3.24 -25.23 -19.46
CA GLU A 178 3.48 -25.73 -20.81
C GLU A 178 4.69 -25.07 -21.47
N SER A 179 4.99 -23.79 -21.19
CA SER A 179 6.13 -23.09 -21.78
C SER A 179 7.49 -23.48 -21.16
N LEU A 180 7.47 -24.16 -20.01
CA LEU A 180 8.66 -24.64 -19.31
C LEU A 180 9.04 -26.08 -19.71
N GLU A 181 8.19 -26.80 -20.45
CA GLU A 181 8.54 -28.12 -21.00
C GLU A 181 9.67 -27.97 -22.05
N GLY A 182 10.86 -28.47 -21.72
CA GLY A 182 12.00 -28.57 -22.67
C GLY A 182 12.89 -27.33 -22.75
N ASN A 183 12.65 -26.30 -21.94
CA ASN A 183 13.51 -25.12 -21.87
C ASN A 183 14.24 -25.09 -20.52
N GLU A 184 15.43 -25.71 -20.47
CA GLU A 184 16.33 -25.73 -19.30
C GLU A 184 17.04 -24.39 -19.06
N GLN A 185 16.53 -23.28 -19.59
CA GLN A 185 17.18 -22.00 -19.40
C GLN A 185 16.92 -21.50 -17.98
N SER A 186 18.01 -21.44 -17.21
CA SER A 186 18.17 -20.89 -15.87
C SER A 186 17.90 -19.39 -15.85
N CYS A 187 16.72 -18.97 -16.31
CA CYS A 187 16.32 -17.57 -16.24
C CYS A 187 15.90 -17.30 -14.79
N GLU A 188 16.86 -16.82 -14.01
CA GLU A 188 16.59 -16.04 -12.81
C GLU A 188 15.85 -14.78 -13.29
N GLN A 189 14.72 -14.38 -12.67
CA GLN A 189 13.74 -13.35 -13.14
C GLN A 189 12.56 -13.88 -14.00
N LYS A 190 11.67 -14.65 -13.37
CA LYS A 190 10.44 -15.13 -14.02
C LYS A 190 9.25 -15.22 -13.07
N ILE A 191 8.05 -15.15 -13.63
CA ILE A 191 6.79 -15.51 -12.98
C ILE A 191 6.33 -16.86 -13.55
N MET A 192 6.22 -17.86 -12.70
CA MET A 192 5.72 -19.20 -13.03
C MET A 192 4.23 -19.27 -12.70
N MET A 193 3.40 -18.96 -13.69
CA MET A 193 1.93 -19.05 -13.60
C MET A 193 1.49 -20.52 -13.55
N GLY A 194 0.37 -20.82 -12.90
CA GLY A 194 -0.14 -22.19 -12.73
C GLY A 194 0.71 -23.09 -11.83
N HIS A 195 1.61 -22.53 -11.01
CA HIS A 195 2.47 -23.28 -10.08
C HIS A 195 2.08 -22.97 -8.63
N GLU A 196 1.69 -24.00 -7.89
CA GLU A 196 1.26 -23.91 -6.50
C GLU A 196 2.35 -24.43 -5.56
N CYS A 197 2.68 -23.65 -4.52
CA CYS A 197 3.51 -24.14 -3.42
C CYS A 197 2.72 -25.16 -2.59
N VAL A 198 3.25 -26.39 -2.44
CA VAL A 198 2.58 -27.48 -1.72
C VAL A 198 3.33 -27.95 -0.47
N SER A 199 4.65 -27.77 -0.42
CA SER A 199 5.46 -28.02 0.76
C SER A 199 6.65 -27.07 0.84
N ILE A 200 7.09 -26.81 2.08
CA ILE A 200 8.26 -26.01 2.41
C ILE A 200 9.07 -26.81 3.42
N ASP A 201 10.33 -27.08 3.08
CA ASP A 201 11.31 -27.65 3.99
C ASP A 201 12.48 -26.67 4.13
N ALA A 202 12.84 -26.31 5.36
CA ALA A 202 13.87 -25.32 5.63
C ALA A 202 15.05 -26.00 6.32
N SER A 203 16.17 -26.10 5.60
CA SER A 203 17.45 -26.55 6.14
C SER A 203 18.24 -25.37 6.71
N ASP A 204 19.43 -25.66 7.25
CA ASP A 204 20.35 -24.61 7.72
C ASP A 204 21.01 -23.85 6.56
N ASP A 205 21.05 -24.42 5.36
CA ASP A 205 21.74 -23.84 4.19
C ASP A 205 20.77 -23.13 3.23
N PHE A 206 19.65 -23.78 2.90
CA PHE A 206 18.63 -23.25 1.98
C PHE A 206 17.22 -23.75 2.32
N ILE A 207 16.22 -23.12 1.70
CA ILE A 207 14.82 -23.52 1.75
C ILE A 207 14.48 -24.29 0.48
N THR A 208 13.85 -25.44 0.62
CA THR A 208 13.28 -26.23 -0.48
C THR A 208 11.79 -26.01 -0.52
N VAL A 209 11.30 -25.47 -1.64
CA VAL A 209 9.88 -25.32 -1.94
C VAL A 209 9.49 -26.32 -3.02
N THR A 210 8.51 -27.16 -2.75
CA THR A 210 7.92 -28.04 -3.75
C THR A 210 6.79 -27.29 -4.44
N ALA A 211 6.93 -27.08 -5.75
CA ALA A 211 5.95 -26.46 -6.62
C ALA A 211 5.20 -27.55 -7.42
N SER A 212 3.88 -27.54 -7.34
CA SER A 212 2.99 -28.43 -8.09
C SER A 212 2.33 -27.67 -9.24
N SER A 213 2.33 -28.25 -10.44
CA SER A 213 1.61 -27.73 -11.60
C SER A 213 0.87 -28.87 -12.34
N VAL A 214 -0.05 -28.50 -13.23
CA VAL A 214 -0.77 -29.47 -14.07
C VAL A 214 -0.37 -29.27 -15.52
N ILE A 215 0.32 -30.26 -16.07
CA ILE A 215 0.83 -30.30 -17.45
C ILE A 215 0.16 -31.46 -18.18
N LYS A 216 -0.54 -31.17 -19.29
CA LYS A 216 -1.28 -32.17 -20.09
C LYS A 216 -2.21 -33.06 -19.23
N GLY A 217 -2.84 -32.48 -18.21
CA GLY A 217 -3.75 -33.17 -17.29
C GLY A 217 -3.08 -34.01 -16.20
N LYS A 218 -1.75 -34.06 -16.14
CA LYS A 218 -0.99 -34.75 -15.09
C LYS A 218 -0.42 -33.74 -14.10
N ARG A 219 -0.52 -34.06 -12.81
CA ARG A 219 0.15 -33.30 -11.76
C ARG A 219 1.65 -33.60 -11.81
N VAL A 220 2.45 -32.55 -11.88
CA VAL A 220 3.91 -32.60 -11.88
C VAL A 220 4.39 -31.76 -10.71
N GLU A 221 5.34 -32.30 -9.95
CA GLU A 221 5.97 -31.60 -8.84
C GLU A 221 7.45 -31.40 -9.13
N GLN A 222 7.96 -30.24 -8.75
CA GLN A 222 9.38 -29.90 -8.85
C GLN A 222 9.83 -29.20 -7.58
N ASN A 223 11.07 -29.47 -7.16
CA ASN A 223 11.68 -28.78 -6.03
C ASN A 223 12.42 -27.54 -6.53
N ILE A 224 12.30 -26.45 -5.77
CA ILE A 224 12.96 -25.19 -6.03
C ILE A 224 13.69 -24.79 -4.75
N HIS A 225 14.99 -24.59 -4.85
CA HIS A 225 15.81 -24.18 -3.71
C HIS A 225 15.97 -22.65 -3.69
N CYS A 226 15.87 -22.03 -2.52
CA CYS A 226 16.11 -20.60 -2.36
C CYS A 226 16.75 -20.22 -1.03
N ASN A 227 17.40 -19.06 -0.98
CA ASN A 227 17.97 -18.51 0.26
C ASN A 227 16.90 -17.83 1.11
N ILE A 228 15.99 -17.11 0.46
CA ILE A 228 14.90 -16.36 1.09
C ILE A 228 13.58 -16.72 0.40
N LEU A 229 12.55 -17.01 1.20
CA LEU A 229 11.19 -17.27 0.76
C LEU A 229 10.25 -16.18 1.30
N ILE A 230 9.44 -15.58 0.43
CA ILE A 230 8.43 -14.59 0.82
C ILE A 230 7.04 -15.07 0.41
N GLY A 231 6.14 -15.20 1.39
CA GLY A 231 4.71 -15.42 1.16
C GLY A 231 3.98 -14.10 0.92
N THR A 232 3.60 -13.84 -0.33
CA THR A 232 2.69 -12.77 -0.77
C THR A 232 1.40 -13.35 -1.37
N ASP A 233 1.03 -14.56 -0.96
CA ASP A 233 0.00 -15.43 -1.53
C ASP A 233 -1.42 -15.20 -0.96
N GLY A 234 -1.64 -13.98 -0.46
CA GLY A 234 -2.95 -13.46 -0.13
C GLY A 234 -3.56 -14.00 1.17
N ALA A 235 -4.83 -13.69 1.41
CA ALA A 235 -5.52 -14.02 2.66
C ALA A 235 -5.47 -15.54 2.94
N GLY A 236 -5.62 -16.35 1.90
CA GLY A 236 -5.56 -17.81 1.94
C GLY A 236 -4.19 -18.42 2.21
N SER A 237 -3.13 -17.61 2.41
CA SER A 237 -1.71 -17.97 2.34
C SER A 237 -1.39 -19.41 2.73
N THR A 238 -0.89 -20.15 1.74
CA THR A 238 -0.34 -21.49 1.87
C THR A 238 1.00 -21.44 2.58
N VAL A 239 1.86 -20.46 2.27
CA VAL A 239 3.15 -20.29 2.96
C VAL A 239 2.95 -20.19 4.46
N ARG A 240 2.11 -19.27 4.93
CA ARG A 240 1.81 -19.07 6.36
C ARG A 240 1.32 -20.36 7.04
N LYS A 241 0.44 -21.11 6.36
CA LYS A 241 -0.12 -22.37 6.87
C LYS A 241 0.95 -23.46 6.98
N LEU A 242 1.77 -23.65 5.95
CA LEU A 242 2.81 -24.67 5.91
C LEU A 242 3.88 -24.44 6.98
N VAL A 243 4.19 -23.19 7.31
CA VAL A 243 5.15 -22.85 8.38
C VAL A 243 4.51 -22.74 9.77
N GLY A 244 3.21 -22.99 9.89
CA GLY A 244 2.50 -23.05 11.17
C GLY A 244 2.31 -21.71 11.88
N ILE A 245 2.24 -20.59 11.14
CA ILE A 245 1.99 -19.27 11.74
C ILE A 245 0.49 -19.00 11.82
N GLU A 246 -0.01 -18.74 13.03
CA GLU A 246 -1.42 -18.42 13.27
C GLU A 246 -1.74 -16.95 12.98
N MET A 247 -3.02 -16.68 12.65
CA MET A 247 -3.58 -15.34 12.57
C MET A 247 -4.31 -15.00 13.89
N ARG A 248 -4.10 -13.79 14.40
CA ARG A 248 -4.72 -13.26 15.65
C ARG A 248 -5.61 -12.07 15.30
N GLY A 249 -6.81 -12.00 15.88
CA GLY A 249 -7.75 -10.87 15.69
C GLY A 249 -9.21 -11.32 15.58
N GLU A 250 -10.06 -10.42 15.08
CA GLU A 250 -11.49 -10.67 14.89
C GLU A 250 -11.75 -11.37 13.54
N LYS A 251 -12.46 -12.50 13.59
CA LYS A 251 -12.80 -13.33 12.42
C LYS A 251 -14.28 -13.20 12.10
N ASP A 252 -14.61 -13.40 10.83
CA ASP A 252 -16.00 -13.53 10.37
C ASP A 252 -16.87 -12.31 10.76
N LEU A 253 -16.33 -11.10 10.54
CA LEU A 253 -16.99 -9.84 10.88
C LEU A 253 -18.26 -9.64 10.04
N GLN A 254 -18.16 -9.93 8.74
CA GLN A 254 -19.27 -9.82 7.81
C GLN A 254 -19.04 -10.71 6.59
N LYS A 255 -20.09 -11.38 6.13
CA LYS A 255 -20.10 -12.18 4.90
C LYS A 255 -20.79 -11.39 3.80
N LEU A 256 -20.11 -11.26 2.67
CA LEU A 256 -20.52 -10.41 1.56
C LEU A 256 -20.44 -11.18 0.24
N VAL A 257 -21.39 -10.91 -0.65
CA VAL A 257 -21.31 -11.30 -2.07
C VAL A 257 -20.89 -10.07 -2.85
N SER A 258 -19.81 -10.21 -3.62
CA SER A 258 -19.31 -9.21 -4.54
C SER A 258 -19.80 -9.56 -5.95
N VAL A 259 -20.52 -8.64 -6.59
CA VAL A 259 -21.01 -8.78 -7.97
C VAL A 259 -20.29 -7.75 -8.83
N HIS A 260 -19.41 -8.21 -9.72
CA HIS A 260 -18.73 -7.36 -10.72
C HIS A 260 -19.56 -7.33 -11.99
N PHE A 261 -19.92 -6.13 -12.46
CA PHE A 261 -20.74 -5.96 -13.65
C PHE A 261 -20.42 -4.67 -14.40
N PHE A 262 -20.85 -4.61 -15.66
CA PHE A 262 -20.81 -3.40 -16.48
C PHE A 262 -22.23 -2.90 -16.80
N SER A 263 -22.41 -1.59 -16.82
CA SER A 263 -23.58 -0.91 -17.40
C SER A 263 -23.20 0.53 -17.71
N ARG A 264 -23.09 0.86 -19.00
CA ARG A 264 -22.76 2.21 -19.47
C ARG A 264 -23.91 3.16 -19.21
N ASP A 265 -25.15 2.68 -19.31
CA ASP A 265 -26.33 3.50 -19.06
C ASP A 265 -26.40 3.92 -17.57
N LEU A 266 -26.12 3.00 -16.64
CA LEU A 266 -25.99 3.33 -15.22
C LEU A 266 -24.82 4.29 -14.96
N GLY A 267 -23.68 4.07 -15.63
CA GLY A 267 -22.53 4.98 -15.59
C GLY A 267 -22.88 6.41 -15.99
N GLN A 268 -23.55 6.56 -17.13
CA GLN A 268 -23.99 7.86 -17.65
C GLN A 268 -25.00 8.53 -16.72
N PHE A 269 -25.97 7.77 -16.22
CA PHE A 269 -26.95 8.25 -15.24
C PHE A 269 -26.28 8.85 -13.99
N LEU A 270 -25.32 8.13 -13.41
CA LEU A 270 -24.59 8.60 -12.22
C LEU A 270 -23.66 9.79 -12.52
N LEU A 271 -23.12 9.90 -13.74
CA LEU A 271 -22.33 11.07 -14.15
C LEU A 271 -23.16 12.35 -14.21
N GLU A 272 -24.42 12.25 -14.62
CA GLU A 272 -25.32 13.41 -14.78
C GLU A 272 -25.94 13.84 -13.45
N GLU A 273 -26.35 12.88 -12.63
CA GLU A 273 -27.08 13.15 -11.40
C GLU A 273 -26.13 13.35 -10.21
N ASN A 274 -25.39 12.30 -9.84
CA ASN A 274 -24.66 12.24 -8.57
C ASN A 274 -23.39 11.36 -8.68
N PRO A 275 -22.27 11.91 -9.18
CA PRO A 275 -21.03 11.15 -9.28
C PRO A 275 -20.43 10.90 -7.89
N GLY A 276 -19.93 9.69 -7.69
CA GLY A 276 -19.29 9.27 -6.44
C GLY A 276 -18.56 7.94 -6.60
N MET A 277 -17.69 7.63 -5.63
CA MET A 277 -16.98 6.35 -5.59
C MET A 277 -17.83 5.25 -4.96
N LEU A 278 -18.49 5.57 -3.85
CA LEU A 278 -19.27 4.62 -3.05
C LEU A 278 -20.70 5.11 -2.92
N PHE A 279 -21.65 4.21 -3.14
CA PHE A 279 -23.06 4.43 -2.89
C PHE A 279 -23.53 3.43 -1.85
N PHE A 280 -23.86 3.93 -0.66
CA PHE A 280 -24.46 3.17 0.43
C PHE A 280 -25.98 3.25 0.30
N ILE A 281 -26.58 2.12 -0.07
CA ILE A 281 -27.98 2.08 -0.50
C ILE A 281 -28.79 1.32 0.56
N PHE A 282 -29.81 1.99 1.11
CA PHE A 282 -30.67 1.45 2.16
C PHE A 282 -32.14 1.59 1.79
N ASN A 283 -32.79 0.50 1.38
CA ASN A 283 -34.23 0.50 1.17
C ASN A 283 -34.94 -0.75 1.70
N THR A 284 -36.26 -0.73 1.53
CA THR A 284 -37.22 -1.78 1.91
C THR A 284 -36.91 -3.13 1.26
N GLU A 285 -36.29 -3.13 0.08
CA GLU A 285 -36.12 -4.32 -0.77
C GLU A 285 -34.72 -4.91 -0.75
N ALA A 286 -33.67 -4.11 -0.55
CA ALA A 286 -32.27 -4.54 -0.51
C ALA A 286 -31.38 -3.51 0.22
N ILE A 287 -30.24 -4.00 0.72
CA ILE A 287 -29.15 -3.17 1.25
C ILE A 287 -27.88 -3.58 0.51
N GLY A 288 -27.10 -2.60 0.06
CA GLY A 288 -25.84 -2.87 -0.63
C GLY A 288 -24.93 -1.66 -0.67
N VAL A 289 -23.67 -1.93 -1.00
CA VAL A 289 -22.68 -0.88 -1.28
C VAL A 289 -22.25 -1.05 -2.73
N LEU A 290 -22.55 -0.07 -3.57
CA LEU A 290 -22.07 -0.03 -4.95
C LEU A 290 -20.74 0.75 -4.98
N VAL A 291 -19.70 0.12 -5.50
CA VAL A 291 -18.40 0.72 -5.78
C VAL A 291 -18.33 1.02 -7.27
N ALA A 292 -18.23 2.30 -7.64
CA ALA A 292 -18.05 2.74 -9.00
C ALA A 292 -16.55 2.80 -9.33
N HIS A 293 -16.02 1.79 -10.01
CA HIS A 293 -14.61 1.74 -10.38
C HIS A 293 -14.28 2.67 -11.56
N ASP A 294 -15.20 2.79 -12.50
CA ASP A 294 -15.08 3.70 -13.64
C ASP A 294 -16.47 4.05 -14.18
N LEU A 295 -16.98 5.23 -13.81
CA LEU A 295 -18.29 5.70 -14.23
C LEU A 295 -18.40 5.86 -15.76
N ARG A 296 -17.31 6.20 -16.46
CA ARG A 296 -17.34 6.40 -17.91
C ARG A 296 -17.40 5.09 -18.67
N GLN A 297 -16.75 4.05 -18.15
CA GLN A 297 -16.85 2.70 -18.69
C GLN A 297 -18.07 1.94 -18.18
N GLY A 298 -18.73 2.45 -17.14
CA GLY A 298 -19.84 1.78 -16.47
C GLY A 298 -19.38 0.57 -15.67
N GLU A 299 -18.18 0.58 -15.08
CA GLU A 299 -17.62 -0.55 -14.34
C GLU A 299 -17.96 -0.46 -12.84
N PHE A 300 -18.64 -1.48 -12.32
CA PHE A 300 -19.14 -1.49 -10.95
C PHE A 300 -18.87 -2.78 -10.20
N VAL A 301 -18.71 -2.67 -8.88
CA VAL A 301 -18.77 -3.81 -7.95
C VAL A 301 -19.85 -3.54 -6.92
N LEU A 302 -20.88 -4.39 -6.87
CA LEU A 302 -21.91 -4.34 -5.85
C LEU A 302 -21.58 -5.33 -4.72
N GLN A 303 -21.48 -4.84 -3.50
CA GLN A 303 -21.30 -5.65 -2.29
C GLN A 303 -22.63 -5.79 -1.54
N ILE A 304 -23.06 -7.03 -1.34
CA ILE A 304 -24.34 -7.38 -0.71
C ILE A 304 -24.08 -8.25 0.52
N PRO A 305 -24.53 -7.85 1.71
CA PRO A 305 -24.49 -8.73 2.89
C PRO A 305 -25.30 -10.01 2.64
N PHE A 306 -24.73 -11.16 2.98
CA PHE A 306 -25.46 -12.43 2.96
C PHE A 306 -25.33 -13.16 4.29
N TYR A 307 -26.36 -13.91 4.68
CA TYR A 307 -26.51 -14.43 6.04
C TYR A 307 -26.68 -15.97 6.07
N PRO A 308 -25.58 -16.74 6.17
CA PRO A 308 -25.64 -18.18 6.40
C PRO A 308 -26.05 -18.54 7.84
N PRO A 309 -26.72 -19.68 8.07
CA PRO A 309 -27.11 -20.69 7.07
C PRO A 309 -28.40 -20.33 6.29
N GLN A 310 -29.02 -19.18 6.54
CA GLN A 310 -30.35 -18.87 6.04
C GLN A 310 -30.36 -18.48 4.56
N GLN A 311 -29.28 -17.89 4.08
CA GLN A 311 -28.95 -17.72 2.68
C GLN A 311 -27.74 -18.57 2.32
N THR A 312 -27.78 -19.10 1.11
CA THR A 312 -26.70 -19.85 0.49
C THR A 312 -26.11 -19.04 -0.64
N PHE A 313 -24.90 -19.38 -1.09
CA PHE A 313 -24.28 -18.66 -2.21
C PHE A 313 -25.09 -18.87 -3.51
N GLU A 314 -25.73 -20.03 -3.64
CA GLU A 314 -26.59 -20.40 -4.75
C GLU A 314 -27.82 -19.50 -4.90
N ASP A 315 -28.23 -18.78 -3.83
CA ASP A 315 -29.29 -17.77 -3.89
C ASP A 315 -28.89 -16.55 -4.74
N PHE A 316 -27.59 -16.35 -5.00
CA PHE A 316 -27.02 -15.21 -5.74
C PHE A 316 -26.66 -15.58 -7.18
N SER A 317 -27.60 -16.24 -7.89
CA SER A 317 -27.49 -16.45 -9.33
C SER A 317 -27.42 -15.11 -10.10
N SER A 318 -26.86 -15.10 -11.31
CA SER A 318 -26.78 -13.90 -12.17
C SER A 318 -28.13 -13.16 -12.26
N LYS A 319 -29.22 -13.89 -12.51
CA LYS A 319 -30.57 -13.32 -12.60
C LYS A 319 -31.09 -12.76 -11.27
N ALA A 320 -30.69 -13.34 -10.14
CA ALA A 320 -31.05 -12.81 -8.82
C ALA A 320 -30.26 -11.51 -8.54
N CYS A 321 -28.97 -11.49 -8.88
CA CYS A 321 -28.12 -10.30 -8.75
C CYS A 321 -28.59 -9.15 -9.66
N GLU A 322 -28.99 -9.43 -10.90
CA GLU A 322 -29.56 -8.43 -11.81
C GLU A 322 -30.82 -7.77 -11.22
N LYS A 323 -31.72 -8.58 -10.64
CA LYS A 323 -32.90 -8.05 -9.92
C LYS A 323 -32.53 -7.23 -8.69
N LEU A 324 -31.50 -7.65 -7.94
CA LEU A 324 -31.01 -6.90 -6.78
C LEU A 324 -30.40 -5.55 -7.21
N ILE A 325 -29.66 -5.53 -8.33
CA ILE A 325 -29.17 -4.29 -8.94
C ILE A 325 -30.34 -3.37 -9.27
N GLY A 326 -31.37 -3.86 -9.98
CA GLY A 326 -32.56 -3.05 -10.30
C GLY A 326 -33.25 -2.44 -9.06
N LYS A 327 -33.40 -3.22 -7.98
CA LYS A 327 -33.96 -2.74 -6.70
C LYS A 327 -33.12 -1.67 -6.00
N LEU A 328 -31.79 -1.80 -6.05
CA LEU A 328 -30.86 -0.85 -5.43
C LEU A 328 -30.69 0.42 -6.26
N VAL A 329 -30.72 0.27 -7.59
CA VAL A 329 -30.73 1.37 -8.53
C VAL A 329 -32.04 2.16 -8.43
N GLY A 330 -33.18 1.46 -8.29
CA GLY A 330 -34.52 2.05 -8.29
C GLY A 330 -35.14 2.18 -9.70
N GLN A 331 -34.45 1.66 -10.72
CA GLN A 331 -34.93 1.50 -12.09
C GLN A 331 -34.16 0.37 -12.78
N GLU A 332 -34.70 -0.17 -13.88
CA GLU A 332 -34.05 -1.21 -14.67
C GLU A 332 -33.20 -0.60 -15.80
N PHE A 333 -32.01 -1.17 -16.01
CA PHE A 333 -31.13 -0.85 -17.13
C PHE A 333 -30.96 -2.11 -17.99
N GLY A 334 -31.11 -1.97 -19.31
CA GLY A 334 -31.09 -3.10 -20.24
C GLY A 334 -29.69 -3.61 -20.60
N ASP A 335 -28.64 -2.90 -20.19
CA ASP A 335 -27.23 -3.17 -20.55
C ASP A 335 -26.40 -3.73 -19.39
N VAL A 336 -27.05 -4.21 -18.32
CA VAL A 336 -26.36 -4.82 -17.17
C VAL A 336 -25.72 -6.15 -17.57
N ASP A 337 -24.39 -6.18 -17.62
CA ASP A 337 -23.58 -7.36 -17.94
C ASP A 337 -22.80 -7.84 -16.71
N ILE A 338 -23.26 -8.94 -16.11
CA ILE A 338 -22.61 -9.52 -14.91
C ILE A 338 -21.44 -10.39 -15.33
N ILE A 339 -20.24 -10.02 -14.86
CA ILE A 339 -18.98 -10.67 -15.23
C ILE A 339 -18.59 -11.76 -14.23
N ASP A 340 -18.73 -11.48 -12.93
CA ASP A 340 -18.26 -12.36 -11.87
C ASP A 340 -19.05 -12.14 -10.58
N ILE A 341 -19.27 -13.22 -9.83
CA ILE A 341 -19.97 -13.21 -8.54
C ILE A 341 -19.14 -14.03 -7.55
N LYS A 342 -18.68 -13.41 -6.46
CA LYS A 342 -17.78 -14.04 -5.49
C LYS A 342 -18.22 -13.84 -4.05
N PRO A 343 -18.27 -14.90 -3.23
CA PRO A 343 -18.42 -14.74 -1.80
C PRO A 343 -17.07 -14.33 -1.20
N TRP A 344 -17.11 -13.45 -0.19
CA TRP A 344 -15.94 -13.14 0.62
C TRP A 344 -16.33 -12.87 2.07
N ILE A 345 -15.38 -13.10 2.96
CA ILE A 345 -15.55 -12.94 4.40
C ILE A 345 -14.59 -11.87 4.88
N MET A 346 -15.13 -10.90 5.62
CA MET A 346 -14.36 -9.83 6.21
C MET A 346 -13.68 -10.31 7.50
N HIS A 347 -12.38 -10.07 7.60
CA HIS A 347 -11.53 -10.41 8.74
C HIS A 347 -10.73 -9.19 9.16
N ALA A 348 -10.38 -9.10 10.45
CA ALA A 348 -9.44 -8.15 11.00
C ALA A 348 -8.38 -8.93 11.78
N GLU A 349 -7.34 -9.37 11.09
CA GLU A 349 -6.37 -10.31 11.63
C GLU A 349 -4.93 -9.94 11.27
N VAL A 350 -3.99 -10.17 12.18
CA VAL A 350 -2.54 -10.04 11.95
C VAL A 350 -1.87 -11.36 12.32
N ALA A 351 -0.92 -11.80 11.51
CA ALA A 351 -0.12 -12.99 11.75
C ALA A 351 0.67 -12.83 13.06
N GLU A 352 0.77 -13.91 13.82
CA GLU A 352 1.53 -13.92 15.07
C GLU A 352 2.99 -13.54 14.85
N ARG A 353 3.56 -13.92 13.70
CA ARG A 353 4.91 -13.55 13.27
C ARG A 353 4.91 -13.26 11.78
N PHE A 354 5.74 -12.33 11.36
CA PHE A 354 5.99 -11.99 9.98
C PHE A 354 7.24 -12.70 9.45
N ILE A 355 8.12 -13.16 10.35
CA ILE A 355 9.36 -13.85 10.02
C ILE A 355 9.51 -15.17 10.80
N CYS A 356 10.13 -16.18 10.18
CA CYS A 356 10.53 -17.40 10.87
C CYS A 356 11.77 -18.05 10.22
N ARG A 357 12.23 -19.17 10.82
CA ARG A 357 13.36 -19.99 10.34
C ARG A 357 14.66 -19.19 10.09
N GLY A 358 15.13 -18.48 11.12
CA GLY A 358 16.36 -17.68 11.03
C GLY A 358 16.24 -16.51 10.06
N SER A 359 15.05 -15.91 9.97
CA SER A 359 14.75 -14.75 9.12
C SER A 359 14.82 -15.03 7.61
N ARG A 360 14.65 -16.29 7.21
CA ARG A 360 14.66 -16.73 5.80
C ARG A 360 13.28 -16.92 5.19
N ILE A 361 12.24 -17.09 6.02
CA ILE A 361 10.84 -17.13 5.54
C ILE A 361 10.11 -15.91 6.08
N LEU A 362 9.56 -15.10 5.17
CA LEU A 362 8.87 -13.85 5.48
C LEU A 362 7.44 -13.87 4.92
N LEU A 363 6.51 -13.17 5.57
CA LEU A 363 5.13 -12.97 5.12
C LEU A 363 4.90 -11.48 4.87
N ALA A 364 4.23 -11.11 3.78
CA ALA A 364 3.90 -9.73 3.46
C ALA A 364 2.49 -9.58 2.85
N GLY A 365 1.87 -8.40 3.02
CA GLY A 365 0.50 -8.14 2.58
C GLY A 365 -0.53 -9.06 3.26
N ASP A 366 -1.57 -9.47 2.54
CA ASP A 366 -2.65 -10.31 3.05
C ASP A 366 -2.23 -11.68 3.63
N ALA A 367 -1.01 -12.13 3.33
CA ALA A 367 -0.41 -13.28 3.97
C ALA A 367 -0.06 -13.00 5.45
N ALA A 368 0.31 -11.76 5.78
CA ALA A 368 0.70 -11.30 7.11
C ALA A 368 -0.42 -10.55 7.84
N HIS A 369 -1.31 -9.84 7.15
CA HIS A 369 -2.34 -9.01 7.79
C HIS A 369 -3.56 -8.83 6.90
N ARG A 370 -4.77 -8.86 7.49
CA ARG A 370 -6.05 -8.72 6.78
C ARG A 370 -6.87 -7.67 7.48
N PHE A 371 -7.42 -6.74 6.71
CA PHE A 371 -8.22 -5.65 7.26
C PHE A 371 -9.62 -5.66 6.64
N PRO A 372 -10.62 -5.13 7.38
CA PRO A 372 -11.81 -4.59 6.77
C PRO A 372 -11.45 -3.63 5.62
N PRO A 373 -12.24 -3.57 4.52
CA PRO A 373 -11.99 -2.63 3.43
C PRO A 373 -12.19 -1.17 3.86
N ALA A 374 -12.83 -0.94 5.00
CA ALA A 374 -12.99 0.37 5.60
C ALA A 374 -11.62 1.01 5.89
N GLY A 375 -11.30 2.06 5.14
CA GLY A 375 -10.04 2.78 5.19
C GLY A 375 -9.05 2.44 4.07
N GLY A 376 -9.30 1.42 3.26
CA GLY A 376 -8.45 1.12 2.09
C GLY A 376 -7.03 0.66 2.42
N PHE A 377 -6.75 0.20 3.65
CA PHE A 377 -5.37 -0.04 4.10
C PHE A 377 -4.71 -1.33 3.56
N GLY A 378 -5.47 -2.34 3.13
CA GLY A 378 -4.93 -3.69 2.85
C GLY A 378 -3.80 -3.71 1.83
N MET A 379 -4.14 -3.39 0.58
CA MET A 379 -3.16 -3.31 -0.51
C MET A 379 -2.04 -2.32 -0.21
N ASN A 380 -2.37 -1.14 0.34
CA ASN A 380 -1.40 -0.09 0.63
C ASN A 380 -0.36 -0.51 1.68
N THR A 381 -0.79 -1.14 2.77
CA THR A 381 0.11 -1.66 3.82
C THR A 381 1.02 -2.75 3.25
N GLY A 382 0.50 -3.61 2.37
CA GLY A 382 1.29 -4.63 1.69
C GLY A 382 2.34 -4.06 0.73
N ILE A 383 2.01 -3.01 -0.05
CA ILE A 383 2.98 -2.31 -0.92
C ILE A 383 4.12 -1.71 -0.09
N GLN A 384 3.80 -1.13 1.07
CA GLN A 384 4.80 -0.62 2.00
C GLN A 384 5.66 -1.73 2.63
N ASP A 385 5.10 -2.92 2.86
CA ASP A 385 5.90 -4.08 3.28
C ASP A 385 6.93 -4.46 2.22
N ALA A 386 6.52 -4.50 0.94
CA ALA A 386 7.43 -4.77 -0.17
C ALA A 386 8.56 -3.75 -0.24
N HIS A 387 8.26 -2.46 -0.05
CA HIS A 387 9.26 -1.40 -0.02
C HIS A 387 10.26 -1.55 1.13
N ASN A 388 9.78 -1.84 2.34
CA ASN A 388 10.64 -2.08 3.50
C ASN A 388 11.52 -3.33 3.33
N LEU A 389 10.98 -4.40 2.73
CA LEU A 389 11.69 -5.65 2.51
C LEU A 389 12.74 -5.56 1.42
N ALA A 390 12.46 -4.87 0.31
CA ALA A 390 13.29 -4.90 -0.88
C ALA A 390 14.75 -4.51 -0.59
N TRP A 391 14.96 -3.39 0.11
CA TRP A 391 16.31 -2.91 0.42
C TRP A 391 17.01 -3.78 1.45
N LYS A 392 16.31 -4.30 2.47
CA LYS A 392 16.88 -5.19 3.49
C LYS A 392 17.33 -6.51 2.89
N ILE A 393 16.50 -7.12 2.04
CA ILE A 393 16.82 -8.32 1.28
C ILE A 393 18.02 -8.07 0.38
N ALA A 394 18.05 -6.93 -0.33
CA ALA A 394 19.18 -6.57 -1.17
C ALA A 394 20.48 -6.38 -0.36
N SER A 395 20.42 -5.74 0.81
CA SER A 395 21.57 -5.60 1.71
C SER A 395 22.12 -6.96 2.14
N VAL A 396 21.25 -7.90 2.53
CA VAL A 396 21.67 -9.25 2.95
C VAL A 396 22.28 -10.05 1.80
N ILE A 397 21.63 -10.07 0.63
CA ILE A 397 22.12 -10.86 -0.52
C ILE A 397 23.43 -10.30 -1.06
N LYS A 398 23.62 -8.97 -1.01
CA LYS A 398 24.88 -8.32 -1.41
C LYS A 398 25.97 -8.42 -0.34
N GLY A 399 25.68 -8.94 0.85
CA GLY A 399 26.64 -9.06 1.95
C GLY A 399 26.93 -7.75 2.68
N ILE A 400 26.11 -6.71 2.49
CA ILE A 400 26.21 -5.42 3.18
C ILE A 400 25.75 -5.55 4.65
N ALA A 401 24.84 -6.48 4.92
CA ALA A 401 24.29 -6.71 6.26
C ALA A 401 24.10 -8.20 6.55
N PRO A 402 24.19 -8.63 7.83
CA PRO A 402 23.86 -9.99 8.22
C PRO A 402 22.37 -10.30 8.05
N THR A 403 22.02 -11.59 7.91
CA THR A 403 20.62 -12.04 7.79
C THR A 403 19.75 -11.61 8.99
N SER A 404 20.34 -11.43 10.18
CA SER A 404 19.65 -10.90 11.37
C SER A 404 19.04 -9.51 11.15
N MET A 405 19.55 -8.72 10.20
CA MET A 405 18.97 -7.44 9.81
C MET A 405 17.50 -7.56 9.39
N LEU A 406 17.10 -8.70 8.78
CA LEU A 406 15.72 -8.96 8.38
C LEU A 406 14.77 -9.04 9.57
N ASN A 407 15.26 -9.23 10.81
CA ASN A 407 14.43 -9.17 12.01
C ASN A 407 13.77 -7.81 12.20
N THR A 408 14.41 -6.75 11.71
CA THR A 408 13.85 -5.39 11.78
C THR A 408 12.57 -5.24 10.96
N TYR A 409 12.31 -6.11 9.97
CA TYR A 409 11.05 -6.07 9.21
C TYR A 409 9.83 -6.29 10.12
N GLU A 410 9.85 -7.32 10.95
CA GLU A 410 8.73 -7.58 11.86
C GLU A 410 8.61 -6.47 12.91
N ILE A 411 9.75 -6.04 13.49
CA ILE A 411 9.80 -4.97 14.50
C ILE A 411 9.17 -3.68 13.96
N GLU A 412 9.43 -3.35 12.69
CA GLU A 412 8.94 -2.12 12.06
C GLU A 412 7.50 -2.26 11.55
N ARG A 413 7.15 -3.35 10.84
CA ARG A 413 5.90 -3.44 10.07
C ARG A 413 4.73 -4.05 10.83
N LYS A 414 4.97 -4.97 11.76
CA LYS A 414 3.89 -5.60 12.53
C LYS A 414 3.14 -4.59 13.42
N PRO A 415 3.79 -3.64 14.12
CA PRO A 415 3.08 -2.60 14.85
C PRO A 415 2.16 -1.74 13.96
N ILE A 416 2.60 -1.43 12.74
CA ILE A 416 1.79 -0.69 11.75
C ILE A 416 0.59 -1.51 11.29
N ALA A 417 0.78 -2.80 11.01
CA ALA A 417 -0.33 -3.69 10.66
C ALA A 417 -1.37 -3.82 11.80
N LEU A 418 -0.92 -3.90 13.06
CA LEU A 418 -1.80 -3.90 14.23
C LEU A 418 -2.56 -2.58 14.38
N PHE A 419 -1.88 -1.45 14.16
CA PHE A 419 -2.50 -0.13 14.18
C PHE A 419 -3.58 0.00 13.09
N ASN A 420 -3.25 -0.33 11.84
CA ASN A 420 -4.18 -0.29 10.71
C ASN A 420 -5.37 -1.24 10.91
N THR A 421 -5.15 -2.41 11.53
CA THR A 421 -6.25 -3.34 11.88
C THR A 421 -7.25 -2.68 12.84
N ARG A 422 -6.76 -2.04 13.91
CA ARG A 422 -7.63 -1.36 14.88
C ARG A 422 -8.37 -0.20 14.23
N LEU A 423 -7.69 0.61 13.44
CA LEU A 423 -8.30 1.74 12.75
C LEU A 423 -9.36 1.27 11.72
N SER A 424 -9.09 0.22 10.95
CA SER A 424 -10.09 -0.37 10.06
C SER A 424 -11.32 -0.89 10.81
N LEU A 425 -11.15 -1.49 11.99
CA LEU A 425 -12.27 -1.92 12.84
C LEU A 425 -13.10 -0.73 13.35
N GLU A 426 -12.45 0.36 13.74
CA GLU A 426 -13.14 1.60 14.13
C GLU A 426 -13.90 2.22 12.95
N ASN A 427 -13.26 2.32 11.79
CA ASN A 427 -13.89 2.81 10.56
C ASN A 427 -15.07 1.93 10.13
N TYR A 428 -14.95 0.62 10.29
CA TYR A 428 -16.05 -0.31 10.06
C TYR A 428 -17.22 -0.05 11.02
N LYS A 429 -16.96 0.08 12.33
CA LYS A 429 -17.98 0.41 13.33
C LYS A 429 -18.64 1.77 13.04
N ALA A 430 -17.85 2.75 12.63
CA ALA A 430 -18.32 4.07 12.21
C ALA A 430 -19.23 3.99 10.99
N ALA A 431 -18.85 3.23 9.95
CA ALA A 431 -19.69 2.98 8.78
C ALA A 431 -21.02 2.29 9.14
N MET A 432 -21.00 1.38 10.13
CA MET A 432 -22.21 0.69 10.62
C MET A 432 -23.14 1.57 11.46
N SER A 433 -22.68 2.74 11.92
CA SER A 433 -23.52 3.68 12.69
C SER A 433 -24.67 4.28 11.85
N VAL A 434 -24.45 4.44 10.54
CA VAL A 434 -25.44 4.98 9.61
C VAL A 434 -26.65 4.05 9.44
N PRO A 435 -26.48 2.76 9.07
CA PRO A 435 -27.59 1.81 9.06
C PRO A 435 -28.28 1.68 10.43
N ALA A 436 -27.54 1.75 11.54
CA ALA A 436 -28.10 1.67 12.90
C ALA A 436 -28.95 2.90 13.26
N ALA A 437 -28.65 4.09 12.72
CA ALA A 437 -29.47 5.28 12.91
C ALA A 437 -30.79 5.23 12.10
N LEU A 438 -30.79 4.50 10.97
CA LEU A 438 -31.92 4.38 10.07
C LEU A 438 -32.95 3.33 10.51
N VAL A 439 -32.48 2.21 11.09
CA VAL A 439 -33.33 1.06 11.46
C VAL A 439 -33.26 0.82 12.97
N HIS A 440 -34.42 0.72 13.63
CA HIS A 440 -34.46 0.31 15.03
C HIS A 440 -33.98 -1.13 15.15
N GLN A 441 -32.98 -1.35 16.01
CA GLN A 441 -32.33 -2.63 16.31
C GLN A 441 -33.30 -3.67 16.92
N PHE A 442 -34.32 -4.10 16.18
CA PHE A 442 -35.12 -5.26 16.54
C PHE A 442 -34.34 -6.53 16.17
N ILE A 443 -33.57 -6.99 17.16
CA ILE A 443 -33.29 -8.38 17.53
C ILE A 443 -32.75 -9.30 16.41
N VAL A 444 -31.42 -9.51 16.42
CA VAL A 444 -30.79 -10.80 16.08
C VAL A 444 -30.22 -11.45 17.35
N ASN A 445 -30.89 -11.28 18.49
CA ASN A 445 -30.56 -12.03 19.71
C ASN A 445 -31.74 -12.95 20.04
N GLY A 446 -31.68 -14.19 19.55
CA GLY A 446 -32.34 -15.31 20.25
C GLY A 446 -33.58 -15.95 19.65
N ILE A 447 -33.79 -15.97 18.33
CA ILE A 447 -34.84 -16.83 17.73
C ILE A 447 -34.25 -17.58 16.52
N GLY A 448 -33.77 -18.81 16.72
CA GLY A 448 -33.24 -19.57 15.58
C GLY A 448 -32.83 -21.02 15.81
N SER A 449 -32.96 -21.59 17.01
CA SER A 449 -32.45 -22.97 17.25
C SER A 449 -33.51 -24.08 17.17
N ILE A 450 -34.77 -23.80 16.84
CA ILE A 450 -35.87 -24.80 16.92
C ILE A 450 -36.68 -24.98 15.60
N LEU A 451 -36.50 -24.11 14.58
CA LEU A 451 -37.29 -24.18 13.33
C LEU A 451 -36.54 -24.87 12.17
N PRO A 452 -37.23 -25.59 11.27
CA PRO A 452 -36.66 -26.06 10.00
C PRO A 452 -36.12 -24.91 9.12
N THR A 453 -35.04 -25.13 8.38
CA THR A 453 -34.30 -24.12 7.58
C THR A 453 -35.18 -23.32 6.61
N GLY A 454 -36.19 -23.95 5.98
CA GLY A 454 -37.13 -23.25 5.09
C GLY A 454 -38.03 -22.23 5.80
N LEU A 455 -38.45 -22.51 7.05
CA LEU A 455 -39.25 -21.60 7.86
C LEU A 455 -38.39 -20.50 8.52
N GLN A 456 -37.11 -20.78 8.77
CA GLN A 456 -36.15 -19.77 9.22
C GLN A 456 -35.96 -18.67 8.16
N LYS A 457 -35.86 -19.04 6.87
CA LYS A 457 -35.73 -18.08 5.75
C LYS A 457 -36.93 -17.12 5.68
N VAL A 458 -38.15 -17.65 5.76
CA VAL A 458 -39.38 -16.85 5.74
C VAL A 458 -39.54 -15.96 6.98
N ALA A 459 -39.25 -16.47 8.18
CA ALA A 459 -39.34 -15.69 9.42
C ALA A 459 -38.34 -14.53 9.44
N LEU A 460 -37.12 -14.76 8.93
CA LEU A 460 -36.11 -13.71 8.82
C LEU A 460 -36.40 -12.73 7.67
N ASP A 461 -36.91 -13.18 6.52
CA ASP A 461 -37.42 -12.26 5.49
C ASP A 461 -38.53 -11.36 6.04
N GLY A 462 -39.35 -11.88 6.97
CA GLY A 462 -40.32 -11.10 7.75
C GLY A 462 -39.65 -10.10 8.70
N ILE A 463 -38.63 -10.49 9.47
CA ILE A 463 -37.90 -9.60 10.39
C ILE A 463 -37.11 -8.53 9.64
N PHE A 464 -36.37 -8.92 8.58
CA PHE A 464 -35.71 -8.00 7.67
C PHE A 464 -36.72 -7.14 6.93
N GLY A 465 -37.88 -7.68 6.57
CA GLY A 465 -39.00 -6.92 6.01
C GLY A 465 -39.48 -5.83 6.96
N ILE A 466 -39.65 -6.14 8.25
CA ILE A 466 -40.04 -5.17 9.29
C ILE A 466 -38.93 -4.15 9.55
N GLY A 467 -37.67 -4.59 9.66
CA GLY A 467 -36.52 -3.70 9.81
C GLY A 467 -36.38 -2.74 8.64
N ARG A 468 -36.48 -3.24 7.41
CA ARG A 468 -36.39 -2.44 6.19
C ARG A 468 -37.66 -1.64 5.90
N ALA A 469 -38.85 -2.05 6.38
CA ALA A 469 -40.09 -1.25 6.26
C ALA A 469 -39.94 0.14 6.91
N GLN A 470 -39.07 0.25 7.91
CA GLN A 470 -38.72 1.52 8.53
C GLN A 470 -37.97 2.48 7.60
N LEU A 471 -37.37 1.96 6.52
CA LEU A 471 -36.72 2.71 5.44
C LEU A 471 -37.70 3.24 4.38
N SER A 472 -39.00 2.98 4.53
CA SER A 472 -40.00 3.52 3.60
C SER A 472 -40.03 5.05 3.64
N GLU A 473 -40.23 5.68 2.49
CA GLU A 473 -40.32 7.15 2.38
C GLU A 473 -41.47 7.74 3.21
N PHE A 474 -42.46 6.93 3.59
CA PHE A 474 -43.54 7.34 4.50
C PHE A 474 -43.07 7.49 5.96
N VAL A 475 -42.10 6.68 6.38
CA VAL A 475 -41.53 6.70 7.74
C VAL A 475 -40.29 7.61 7.82
N LEU A 476 -39.45 7.59 6.78
CA LEU A 476 -38.17 8.27 6.72
C LEU A 476 -38.25 9.61 5.95
N ASN A 477 -39.10 10.52 6.43
CA ASN A 477 -39.23 11.88 5.91
C ASN A 477 -39.28 12.92 7.05
N GLU A 478 -39.12 14.20 6.72
CA GLU A 478 -39.11 15.28 7.71
C GLU A 478 -40.50 15.59 8.31
N SER A 479 -41.59 15.19 7.65
CA SER A 479 -42.95 15.38 8.17
C SER A 479 -43.37 14.33 9.19
N ASN A 480 -42.63 13.22 9.31
CA ASN A 480 -42.79 12.20 10.33
C ASN A 480 -41.86 12.49 11.53
N PRO A 481 -42.34 12.58 12.79
CA PRO A 481 -41.48 12.85 13.94
C PRO A 481 -40.33 11.84 14.15
N LEU A 482 -40.58 10.56 13.89
CA LEU A 482 -39.55 9.51 13.95
C LEU A 482 -38.56 9.65 12.79
N GLY A 483 -39.05 9.92 11.57
CA GLY A 483 -38.23 10.16 10.39
C GLY A 483 -37.33 11.37 10.54
N SER A 484 -37.89 12.51 10.95
CA SER A 484 -37.18 13.76 11.22
C SER A 484 -36.07 13.59 12.28
N SER A 485 -36.36 12.89 13.38
CA SER A 485 -35.35 12.59 14.41
C SER A 485 -34.20 11.72 13.86
N ARG A 486 -34.49 10.73 13.02
CA ARG A 486 -33.47 9.87 12.39
C ARG A 486 -32.63 10.62 11.37
N LEU A 487 -33.27 11.41 10.51
CA LEU A 487 -32.58 12.26 9.54
C LEU A 487 -31.70 13.30 10.25
N ALA A 488 -32.13 13.87 11.37
CA ALA A 488 -31.32 14.76 12.19
C ALA A 488 -30.08 14.04 12.79
N LYS A 489 -30.24 12.81 13.27
CA LYS A 489 -29.10 11.99 13.73
C LYS A 489 -28.12 11.69 12.59
N LEU A 490 -28.62 11.40 11.39
CA LEU A 490 -27.78 11.18 10.22
C LEU A 490 -27.02 12.44 9.80
N LYS A 491 -27.71 13.58 9.71
CA LYS A 491 -27.08 14.89 9.44
C LYS A 491 -25.95 15.14 10.44
N HIS A 492 -26.18 14.89 11.72
CA HIS A 492 -25.15 15.01 12.76
C HIS A 492 -23.96 14.06 12.56
N ILE A 493 -24.21 12.78 12.22
CA ILE A 493 -23.13 11.81 11.91
C ILE A 493 -22.26 12.29 10.74
N PHE A 494 -22.87 12.84 9.69
CA PHE A 494 -22.16 13.36 8.52
C PHE A 494 -21.40 14.66 8.82
N GLU A 495 -22.03 15.61 9.52
CA GLU A 495 -21.44 16.90 9.91
C GLU A 495 -20.25 16.74 10.86
N GLU A 496 -20.30 15.77 11.78
CA GLU A 496 -19.19 15.48 12.70
C GLU A 496 -18.07 14.64 12.08
N GLY A 497 -18.20 14.27 10.79
CA GLY A 497 -17.23 13.42 10.10
C GLY A 497 -17.11 12.02 10.71
N LYS A 498 -18.16 11.52 11.35
CA LYS A 498 -18.21 10.18 11.98
C LYS A 498 -18.52 9.05 10.99
N SER A 499 -18.56 9.35 9.69
CA SER A 499 -18.80 8.40 8.61
C SER A 499 -17.50 7.82 8.04
N LEU A 500 -17.61 6.84 7.14
CA LEU A 500 -16.45 6.25 6.45
C LEU A 500 -15.60 7.31 5.74
N GLN A 501 -14.28 7.18 5.86
CA GLN A 501 -13.27 7.96 5.14
C GLN A 501 -12.22 7.01 4.54
N LEU A 502 -11.52 7.47 3.50
CA LEU A 502 -10.41 6.73 2.88
C LEU A 502 -9.09 7.49 2.92
N GLN A 503 -9.09 8.78 3.28
CA GLN A 503 -7.87 9.58 3.36
C GLN A 503 -7.48 9.79 4.83
N PHE A 504 -6.30 9.31 5.20
CA PHE A 504 -5.79 9.35 6.56
C PHE A 504 -4.35 9.90 6.54
N PRO A 505 -4.12 11.20 6.24
CA PRO A 505 -2.76 11.70 6.02
C PRO A 505 -1.79 11.41 7.15
N ALA A 506 -2.23 11.56 8.41
CA ALA A 506 -1.41 11.26 9.59
C ALA A 506 -1.01 9.77 9.65
N GLU A 507 -1.89 8.86 9.26
CA GLU A 507 -1.65 7.41 9.29
C GLU A 507 -0.95 6.90 8.02
N ASP A 508 -1.24 7.51 6.87
CA ASP A 508 -0.68 7.16 5.57
C ASP A 508 0.78 7.63 5.45
N LEU A 509 1.09 8.84 5.95
CA LEU A 509 2.40 9.48 5.82
C LEU A 509 3.15 9.66 7.16
N GLY A 510 2.42 9.77 8.27
CA GLY A 510 2.98 10.12 9.59
C GLY A 510 3.23 8.95 10.53
N PHE A 511 3.03 7.70 10.08
CA PHE A 511 3.43 6.55 10.88
C PHE A 511 4.96 6.54 11.09
N ARG A 512 5.40 6.03 12.24
CA ARG A 512 6.79 6.05 12.67
C ARG A 512 7.24 4.68 13.14
N TYR A 513 8.44 4.26 12.74
CA TYR A 513 9.10 3.10 13.34
C TYR A 513 9.76 3.49 14.66
N LEU A 514 9.36 2.87 15.76
CA LEU A 514 9.95 3.18 17.08
C LEU A 514 11.25 2.42 17.34
N GLN A 515 11.40 1.27 16.68
CA GLN A 515 12.54 0.35 16.79
C GLN A 515 12.77 -0.30 15.44
N GLY A 516 13.94 -0.90 15.24
CA GLY A 516 14.31 -1.58 14.00
C GLY A 516 15.68 -1.14 13.49
N ALA A 517 15.82 -0.97 12.18
CA ALA A 517 17.03 -0.49 11.53
C ALA A 517 17.12 1.06 11.65
N LEU A 518 17.23 1.55 12.89
CA LEU A 518 17.31 2.96 13.25
C LEU A 518 18.02 3.13 14.60
N VAL A 519 18.43 4.34 14.91
CA VAL A 519 18.95 4.73 16.23
C VAL A 519 17.88 5.56 16.96
N PRO A 520 17.26 5.03 18.02
CA PRO A 520 16.20 5.72 18.74
C PRO A 520 16.74 6.89 19.57
N GLU A 521 15.92 7.90 19.84
CA GLU A 521 16.30 9.00 20.74
C GLU A 521 16.01 8.63 22.21
N SER A 522 16.88 9.06 23.13
CA SER A 522 16.81 8.73 24.57
C SER A 522 15.49 9.17 25.24
N ASN A 523 14.76 10.11 24.63
CA ASN A 523 13.50 10.67 25.12
C ASN A 523 12.26 10.10 24.43
N ASP A 524 12.39 9.02 23.64
CA ASP A 524 11.24 8.24 23.14
C ASP A 524 10.58 7.44 24.29
N ILE A 525 10.20 8.13 25.36
CA ILE A 525 9.24 7.63 26.33
C ILE A 525 7.93 7.52 25.57
N GLU A 526 7.34 6.33 25.56
CA GLU A 526 6.05 5.99 24.98
C GLU A 526 5.04 7.11 25.24
N SER A 527 4.91 8.04 24.28
CA SER A 527 3.78 8.95 24.28
C SER A 527 2.56 8.03 24.19
N PRO A 528 1.57 8.18 25.08
CA PRO A 528 0.40 7.31 25.05
C PRO A 528 -0.15 7.32 23.63
N PRO A 529 -0.47 6.16 23.04
CA PRO A 529 -0.96 6.11 21.67
C PRO A 529 -2.10 7.11 21.56
N GLU A 530 -1.97 8.07 20.65
CA GLU A 530 -3.01 9.08 20.44
C GLU A 530 -4.34 8.36 20.28
N VAL A 531 -5.38 8.91 20.92
CA VAL A 531 -6.70 8.30 20.92
C VAL A 531 -7.14 8.12 19.48
N LEU A 532 -7.29 6.87 19.06
CA LEU A 532 -7.85 6.52 17.77
C LEU A 532 -9.31 6.98 17.77
N THR A 533 -9.67 7.80 16.79
CA THR A 533 -11.03 8.35 16.70
C THR A 533 -11.76 7.91 15.44
N GLY A 534 -11.11 7.15 14.54
CA GLY A 534 -11.59 6.89 13.18
C GLY A 534 -11.75 8.15 12.31
N ARG A 535 -11.40 9.33 12.83
CA ARG A 535 -11.52 10.61 12.13
C ARG A 535 -10.23 10.95 11.43
N ARG A 536 -10.35 11.62 10.29
CA ARG A 536 -9.23 12.24 9.59
C ARG A 536 -8.41 13.14 10.51
N ARG A 537 -7.09 12.98 10.43
CA ARG A 537 -6.09 13.81 11.12
C ARG A 537 -5.08 14.33 10.11
N ASP A 538 -4.57 15.52 10.37
CA ASP A 538 -3.56 16.14 9.51
C ASP A 538 -2.19 15.54 9.75
N TYR A 539 -1.44 15.36 8.67
CA TYR A 539 -0.05 14.95 8.74
C TYR A 539 0.82 16.12 9.18
N THR A 540 1.64 15.90 10.22
CA THR A 540 2.67 16.85 10.63
C THR A 540 4.05 16.29 10.27
N PRO A 541 4.83 16.96 9.41
CA PRO A 541 6.19 16.56 9.10
C PRO A 541 7.07 16.44 10.35
N SER A 542 7.93 15.43 10.39
CA SER A 542 8.84 15.20 11.51
C SER A 542 10.15 14.60 11.02
N ALA A 543 11.27 15.09 11.55
CA ALA A 543 12.58 14.49 11.31
C ALA A 543 13.03 13.49 12.39
N GLN A 544 12.14 13.08 13.30
CA GLN A 544 12.48 12.08 14.31
C GLN A 544 12.86 10.73 13.66
N PRO A 545 13.79 9.97 14.25
CA PRO A 545 14.11 8.63 13.77
C PRO A 545 12.85 7.75 13.64
N GLY A 546 12.82 6.98 12.56
CA GLY A 546 11.70 6.14 12.17
C GLY A 546 10.60 6.84 11.37
N SER A 547 10.59 8.16 11.28
CA SER A 547 9.61 8.91 10.49
C SER A 547 9.96 8.88 9.01
N ARG A 548 8.96 8.99 8.14
CA ARG A 548 9.15 9.24 6.70
C ARG A 548 9.82 10.60 6.48
N LEU A 549 10.81 10.67 5.58
CA LEU A 549 11.47 11.92 5.19
C LEU A 549 10.45 12.98 4.74
N PRO A 550 10.40 14.19 5.33
CA PRO A 550 9.49 15.24 4.91
C PRO A 550 9.65 15.65 3.44
N HIS A 551 8.53 15.77 2.74
CA HIS A 551 8.50 16.23 1.35
C HIS A 551 8.69 17.75 1.27
N MET A 552 9.57 18.19 0.38
CA MET A 552 9.58 19.55 -0.16
C MET A 552 10.09 19.50 -1.61
N PHE A 553 9.68 20.47 -2.41
CA PHE A 553 10.23 20.67 -3.74
C PHE A 553 11.58 21.41 -3.66
N VAL A 554 12.61 20.81 -4.25
CA VAL A 554 14.00 21.27 -4.20
C VAL A 554 14.66 21.19 -5.58
N LYS A 555 15.75 21.93 -5.79
CA LYS A 555 16.59 21.83 -6.98
C LYS A 555 17.93 21.20 -6.59
N VAL A 556 18.39 20.24 -7.38
CA VAL A 556 19.71 19.63 -7.23
C VAL A 556 20.68 20.37 -8.13
N ASN A 557 21.69 21.02 -7.54
CA ASN A 557 22.48 22.10 -8.11
C ASN A 557 21.63 23.38 -8.36
N PRO A 558 21.99 24.56 -7.81
CA PRO A 558 21.24 25.81 -8.00
C PRO A 558 21.09 26.24 -9.47
N LEU A 559 22.01 25.82 -10.33
CA LEU A 559 21.97 26.11 -11.77
C LEU A 559 20.92 25.26 -12.51
N CYS A 560 20.37 24.23 -11.86
CA CYS A 560 19.33 23.40 -12.43
C CYS A 560 17.96 24.08 -12.31
N GLU A 561 17.24 24.21 -13.42
CA GLU A 561 15.86 24.70 -13.40
C GLU A 561 14.86 23.63 -12.93
N GLU A 562 15.23 22.34 -13.06
CA GLU A 562 14.37 21.22 -12.72
C GLU A 562 14.21 21.08 -11.20
N THR A 563 12.96 20.91 -10.78
CA THR A 563 12.59 20.75 -9.37
C THR A 563 12.16 19.32 -9.11
N ILE A 564 12.67 18.73 -8.04
CA ILE A 564 12.38 17.36 -7.60
C ILE A 564 11.86 17.35 -6.17
N SER A 565 11.31 16.22 -5.71
CA SER A 565 11.00 16.04 -4.29
C SER A 565 12.26 15.76 -3.47
N THR A 566 12.31 16.15 -2.20
CA THR A 566 13.30 15.64 -1.24
C THR A 566 13.31 14.11 -1.16
N LEU A 567 12.17 13.45 -1.37
CA LEU A 567 12.10 11.99 -1.48
C LEU A 567 12.91 11.47 -2.68
N ASP A 568 13.03 12.25 -3.74
CA ASP A 568 13.79 11.92 -4.97
C ASP A 568 15.31 12.01 -4.77
N LEU A 569 15.78 12.44 -3.59
CA LEU A 569 17.19 12.38 -3.22
C LEU A 569 17.67 10.95 -2.92
N VAL A 570 16.75 10.07 -2.49
CA VAL A 570 17.00 8.66 -2.18
C VAL A 570 16.92 7.82 -3.46
N SER A 571 17.97 7.04 -3.72
CA SER A 571 18.04 6.16 -4.89
C SER A 571 17.21 4.88 -4.70
N VAL A 572 16.62 4.39 -5.78
CA VAL A 572 15.91 3.10 -5.83
C VAL A 572 16.62 2.05 -6.68
N ASP A 573 17.71 2.41 -7.35
CA ASP A 573 18.49 1.53 -8.22
C ASP A 573 19.70 0.92 -7.48
N LYS A 574 19.96 1.37 -6.25
CA LYS A 574 20.97 0.79 -5.37
C LYS A 574 20.58 0.99 -3.90
N VAL A 575 21.12 0.14 -3.04
CA VAL A 575 21.05 0.32 -1.59
C VAL A 575 21.98 1.47 -1.23
N GLU A 576 21.43 2.68 -1.08
CA GLU A 576 22.20 3.89 -0.76
C GLU A 576 21.52 4.66 0.38
N PHE A 577 22.33 5.03 1.39
CA PHE A 577 21.92 5.93 2.44
C PHE A 577 22.17 7.38 2.02
N VAL A 578 21.33 8.30 2.49
CA VAL A 578 21.47 9.73 2.23
C VAL A 578 21.70 10.46 3.55
N LEU A 579 22.83 11.13 3.69
CA LEU A 579 23.11 12.04 4.80
C LEU A 579 22.80 13.47 4.35
N ILE A 580 21.77 14.08 4.93
CA ILE A 580 21.40 15.47 4.68
C ILE A 580 22.05 16.34 5.75
N ILE A 581 22.82 17.34 5.32
CA ILE A 581 23.55 18.25 6.21
C ILE A 581 23.31 19.71 5.84
N ALA A 582 23.52 20.61 6.80
CA ALA A 582 23.59 22.04 6.52
C ALA A 582 25.00 22.48 6.06
N PRO A 583 25.14 23.59 5.32
CA PRO A 583 26.41 24.07 4.77
C PRO A 583 27.29 24.79 5.81
N VAL A 584 27.67 24.10 6.88
CA VAL A 584 28.53 24.61 7.97
C VAL A 584 29.73 23.69 8.22
N GLU A 585 30.84 24.21 8.74
CA GLU A 585 32.11 23.46 8.85
C GLU A 585 31.97 22.19 9.70
N GLU A 586 31.22 22.25 10.81
CA GLU A 586 30.97 21.09 11.67
C GLU A 586 30.23 19.97 10.93
N SER A 587 29.29 20.34 10.06
CA SER A 587 28.52 19.42 9.22
C SER A 587 29.38 18.81 8.11
N TYR A 588 30.27 19.59 7.48
CA TYR A 588 31.24 19.07 6.52
C TYR A 588 32.22 18.10 7.19
N HIS A 589 32.66 18.38 8.43
CA HIS A 589 33.49 17.47 9.20
C HIS A 589 32.78 16.14 9.46
N LEU A 590 31.51 16.18 9.89
CA LEU A 590 30.68 14.98 10.01
C LEU A 590 30.57 14.20 8.69
N ALA A 591 30.29 14.87 7.58
CA ALA A 591 30.19 14.21 6.27
C ALA A 591 31.50 13.52 5.85
N ARG A 592 32.66 14.14 6.09
CA ARG A 592 33.97 13.53 5.81
C ARG A 592 34.19 12.26 6.63
N GLU A 593 33.87 12.28 7.92
CA GLU A 593 33.99 11.07 8.76
C GLU A 593 32.95 10.01 8.38
N ALA A 594 31.73 10.40 8.02
CA ALA A 594 30.70 9.50 7.51
C ALA A 594 31.13 8.80 6.22
N PHE A 595 31.75 9.52 5.28
CA PHE A 595 32.30 8.91 4.06
C PHE A 595 33.40 7.90 4.36
N LYS A 596 34.36 8.24 5.24
CA LYS A 596 35.43 7.30 5.62
C LYS A 596 34.86 6.02 6.23
N VAL A 597 33.90 6.13 7.16
CA VAL A 597 33.26 4.97 7.77
C VAL A 597 32.48 4.16 6.73
N ALA A 598 31.76 4.82 5.83
CA ALA A 598 31.02 4.15 4.77
C ALA A 598 31.95 3.39 3.81
N GLU A 599 33.09 3.95 3.42
CA GLU A 599 34.11 3.27 2.61
C GLU A 599 34.73 2.07 3.34
N GLU A 600 35.03 2.22 4.64
CA GLU A 600 35.56 1.15 5.49
C GLU A 600 34.59 -0.03 5.64
N GLN A 601 33.29 0.22 5.56
CA GLN A 601 32.22 -0.77 5.72
C GLN A 601 31.53 -1.14 4.39
N GLU A 602 32.05 -0.69 3.25
CA GLU A 602 31.48 -0.91 1.90
C GLU A 602 30.00 -0.46 1.78
N ILE A 603 29.62 0.59 2.49
CA ILE A 603 28.28 1.20 2.47
C ILE A 603 28.22 2.29 1.39
N SER A 604 27.20 2.26 0.54
CA SER A 604 26.93 3.39 -0.37
C SER A 604 26.30 4.54 0.40
N LEU A 605 27.02 5.65 0.48
CA LEU A 605 26.56 6.90 1.10
C LEU A 605 26.55 8.04 0.07
N LYS A 606 25.47 8.82 0.07
CA LYS A 606 25.37 10.11 -0.63
C LYS A 606 25.17 11.23 0.38
N VAL A 607 25.90 12.32 0.24
CA VAL A 607 25.72 13.52 1.09
C VAL A 607 24.95 14.59 0.33
N CYS A 608 23.85 15.08 0.89
CA CYS A 608 23.07 16.19 0.35
C CYS A 608 23.27 17.43 1.22
N ILE A 609 23.92 18.47 0.68
CA ILE A 609 24.11 19.73 1.38
C ILE A 609 22.90 20.61 1.13
N PHE A 610 22.14 20.91 2.17
CA PHE A 610 20.84 21.58 2.08
C PHE A 610 20.99 23.07 2.40
N TRP A 611 20.90 23.90 1.37
CA TRP A 611 21.07 25.35 1.43
C TRP A 611 19.72 26.05 1.54
N SER A 612 19.62 27.06 2.42
CA SER A 612 18.48 27.98 2.41
C SER A 612 18.60 28.96 1.25
N THR A 613 17.47 29.46 0.75
CA THR A 613 17.41 30.43 -0.37
C THR A 613 18.25 31.69 -0.13
N ASP A 614 18.41 32.08 1.14
CA ASP A 614 19.13 33.30 1.52
C ASP A 614 20.66 33.11 1.58
N SER A 615 21.15 31.86 1.50
CA SER A 615 22.56 31.49 1.71
C SER A 615 23.27 31.07 0.42
N VAL A 616 22.79 31.49 -0.75
CA VAL A 616 23.21 30.95 -2.05
C VAL A 616 24.54 31.53 -2.58
N GLU A 617 25.11 32.54 -1.92
CA GLU A 617 26.39 33.14 -2.33
C GLU A 617 27.58 32.19 -2.07
N GLY A 618 28.28 31.77 -3.14
CA GLY A 618 29.53 30.97 -3.06
C GLY A 618 29.38 29.44 -3.17
N LEU A 619 28.17 28.97 -3.51
CA LEU A 619 27.70 27.58 -3.40
C LEU A 619 28.61 26.48 -3.96
N GLU A 620 29.15 26.64 -5.17
CA GLU A 620 29.89 25.56 -5.85
C GLU A 620 31.35 25.41 -5.37
N LYS A 621 32.00 26.51 -4.96
CA LYS A 621 33.43 26.46 -4.58
C LYS A 621 33.63 25.99 -3.13
N GLY A 622 32.63 26.18 -2.27
CA GLY A 622 32.68 25.78 -0.86
C GLY A 622 32.60 24.26 -0.67
N SER A 623 31.53 23.64 -1.19
CA SER A 623 31.27 22.20 -1.02
C SER A 623 32.35 21.32 -1.64
N GLU A 624 32.84 21.65 -2.85
CA GLU A 624 33.88 20.86 -3.52
C GLU A 624 35.20 20.88 -2.75
N ALA A 625 35.61 22.04 -2.24
CA ALA A 625 36.81 22.13 -1.40
C ALA A 625 36.64 21.39 -0.07
N ALA A 626 35.45 21.50 0.55
CA ALA A 626 35.17 20.92 1.87
C ALA A 626 35.04 19.39 1.88
N LEU A 627 34.59 18.78 0.77
CA LEU A 627 34.32 17.34 0.65
C LEU A 627 35.28 16.61 -0.30
N SER A 628 36.34 17.24 -0.79
CA SER A 628 37.37 16.55 -1.56
C SER A 628 38.03 15.43 -0.74
N PRO A 629 38.28 14.22 -1.30
CA PRO A 629 38.17 13.84 -2.72
C PRO A 629 36.81 13.23 -3.14
N TRP A 630 35.83 13.14 -2.24
CA TRP A 630 34.54 12.51 -2.50
C TRP A 630 33.74 13.27 -3.57
N LYS A 631 32.97 12.54 -4.37
CA LYS A 631 32.13 13.10 -5.47
C LYS A 631 30.65 12.69 -5.37
N ASN A 632 30.34 11.79 -4.45
CA ASN A 632 29.02 11.32 -4.07
C ASN A 632 28.32 12.31 -3.13
N TYR A 633 28.31 13.59 -3.51
CA TYR A 633 27.56 14.64 -2.83
C TYR A 633 26.76 15.48 -3.83
N ALA A 634 25.75 16.18 -3.34
CA ALA A 634 24.97 17.12 -4.14
C ALA A 634 24.52 18.31 -3.30
N ASP A 635 24.64 19.51 -3.85
CA ASP A 635 24.04 20.71 -3.29
C ASP A 635 22.56 20.76 -3.64
N VAL A 636 21.73 21.03 -2.63
CA VAL A 636 20.27 21.03 -2.71
C VAL A 636 19.77 22.37 -2.20
N VAL A 637 18.94 23.05 -2.99
CA VAL A 637 18.31 24.33 -2.63
C VAL A 637 16.79 24.22 -2.67
N GLU A 638 16.10 24.94 -1.81
CA GLU A 638 14.63 25.02 -1.83
C GLU A 638 14.14 25.64 -3.15
N ALA A 639 13.12 25.03 -3.77
CA ALA A 639 12.62 25.48 -5.07
C ALA A 639 11.59 26.62 -4.99
N GLN A 640 10.95 26.79 -3.83
CA GLN A 640 9.94 27.82 -3.59
C GLN A 640 10.21 28.51 -2.25
N SER A 641 10.01 29.84 -2.19
CA SER A 641 10.02 30.60 -0.94
C SER A 641 8.73 30.28 -0.17
N SER A 642 8.80 29.34 0.78
CA SER A 642 7.74 29.12 1.78
C SER A 642 7.91 30.08 2.97
N THR A 643 6.88 30.18 3.81
CA THR A 643 6.91 30.98 5.05
C THR A 643 7.86 30.42 6.11
N SER A 644 8.23 29.14 6.00
CA SER A 644 9.19 28.42 6.85
C SER A 644 10.17 27.65 5.97
N ASN A 645 11.46 27.64 6.31
CA ASN A 645 12.45 26.84 5.61
C ASN A 645 12.27 25.33 5.92
N TRP A 646 12.96 24.47 5.17
CA TRP A 646 12.86 23.02 5.32
C TRP A 646 13.30 22.49 6.68
N TRP A 647 14.33 23.10 7.28
CA TRP A 647 14.84 22.71 8.60
C TRP A 647 13.80 23.00 9.69
N ASP A 648 13.11 24.14 9.63
CA ASP A 648 12.03 24.49 10.55
C ASP A 648 10.85 23.53 10.41
N MET A 649 10.45 23.18 9.18
CA MET A 649 9.42 22.15 8.92
C MET A 649 9.80 20.79 9.53
N CYS A 650 11.10 20.47 9.55
CA CYS A 650 11.64 19.26 10.16
C CYS A 650 11.78 19.34 11.69
N ASN A 651 11.49 20.48 12.31
CA ASN A 651 11.83 20.79 13.71
C ASN A 651 13.32 20.56 14.00
N MET A 652 14.18 21.08 13.12
CA MET A 652 15.64 20.95 13.19
C MET A 652 16.32 22.30 13.02
N THR A 653 17.55 22.42 13.55
CA THR A 653 18.36 23.62 13.33
C THR A 653 19.25 23.46 12.10
N SER A 654 19.73 24.56 11.54
CA SER A 654 20.72 24.60 10.45
C SER A 654 22.13 24.12 10.86
N ARG A 655 22.27 23.46 12.01
CA ARG A 655 23.47 22.73 12.44
C ARG A 655 23.23 21.23 12.59
N GLY A 656 22.01 20.79 12.27
CA GLY A 656 21.63 19.39 12.37
C GLY A 656 22.04 18.57 11.15
N ALA A 657 21.95 17.26 11.31
CA ALA A 657 22.13 16.29 10.24
C ALA A 657 21.06 15.19 10.35
N ILE A 658 20.66 14.63 9.20
CA ILE A 658 19.65 13.58 9.08
C ILE A 658 20.21 12.47 8.20
N LEU A 659 20.22 11.24 8.71
CA LEU A 659 20.55 10.05 7.92
C LEU A 659 19.26 9.34 7.50
N VAL A 660 19.07 9.18 6.20
CA VAL A 660 17.88 8.59 5.57
C VAL A 660 18.23 7.24 4.95
N ARG A 661 17.35 6.26 5.16
CA ARG A 661 17.43 4.89 4.65
C ARG A 661 16.99 4.80 3.19
N PRO A 662 17.34 3.70 2.50
CA PRO A 662 16.84 3.42 1.16
C PRO A 662 15.31 3.37 1.02
N ASP A 663 14.57 3.13 2.11
CA ASP A 663 13.10 3.15 2.12
C ASP A 663 12.49 4.51 2.54
N GLU A 664 13.29 5.58 2.47
CA GLU A 664 12.91 6.98 2.73
C GLU A 664 12.53 7.28 4.18
N HIS A 665 12.81 6.37 5.12
CA HIS A 665 12.64 6.63 6.54
C HIS A 665 13.94 7.16 7.14
N ILE A 666 13.83 8.02 8.13
CA ILE A 666 14.98 8.58 8.84
C ILE A 666 15.50 7.51 9.80
N ALA A 667 16.77 7.15 9.68
CA ALA A 667 17.40 6.20 10.59
C ALA A 667 18.00 6.87 11.83
N TRP A 668 18.49 8.11 11.67
CA TRP A 668 19.20 8.83 12.71
C TRP A 668 19.17 10.32 12.41
N ARG A 669 19.26 11.15 13.46
CA ARG A 669 19.48 12.60 13.33
C ARG A 669 20.26 13.16 14.50
N THR A 670 20.82 14.36 14.32
CA THR A 670 21.25 15.26 15.39
C THR A 670 20.68 16.65 15.17
N SER A 671 20.10 17.28 16.19
CA SER A 671 19.39 18.56 16.07
C SER A 671 20.25 19.80 16.37
N LEU A 672 21.30 19.66 17.19
CA LEU A 672 22.15 20.77 17.66
C LEU A 672 23.64 20.60 17.28
N GLY A 673 23.97 19.59 16.46
CA GLY A 673 25.34 19.17 16.17
C GLY A 673 25.81 18.03 17.07
N LEU A 674 26.98 17.49 16.80
CA LEU A 674 27.54 16.36 17.56
C LEU A 674 28.36 16.85 18.75
N ALA A 675 28.10 16.29 19.92
CA ALA A 675 28.92 16.49 21.12
C ALA A 675 30.11 15.52 21.21
N GLU A 676 30.01 14.37 20.53
CA GLU A 676 31.01 13.31 20.49
C GLU A 676 31.78 13.32 19.15
N ASP A 677 32.83 12.49 19.06
CA ASP A 677 33.60 12.30 17.82
C ASP A 677 32.69 11.79 16.68
N PRO A 678 32.55 12.55 15.57
CA PRO A 678 31.73 12.17 14.43
C PRO A 678 32.04 10.80 13.84
N ARG A 679 33.31 10.37 13.89
CA ARG A 679 33.69 9.06 13.38
C ARG A 679 33.13 7.92 14.23
N VAL A 680 33.27 8.04 15.55
CA VAL A 680 32.76 7.05 16.51
C VAL A 680 31.23 6.96 16.42
N GLU A 681 30.57 8.12 16.32
CA GLU A 681 29.12 8.17 16.18
C GLU A 681 28.66 7.51 14.87
N MET A 682 29.28 7.82 13.73
CA MET A 682 28.88 7.19 12.46
C MET A 682 29.12 5.67 12.44
N GLN A 683 30.19 5.18 13.08
CA GLN A 683 30.40 3.74 13.27
C GLN A 683 29.27 3.10 14.08
N ARG A 684 28.86 3.75 15.18
CA ARG A 684 27.75 3.29 16.03
C ARG A 684 26.43 3.28 15.25
N VAL A 685 26.16 4.34 14.49
CA VAL A 685 24.94 4.52 13.71
C VAL A 685 24.83 3.45 12.62
N PHE A 686 25.85 3.26 11.78
CA PHE A 686 25.80 2.24 10.74
C PHE A 686 25.73 0.82 11.31
N ALA A 687 26.47 0.51 12.38
CA ALA A 687 26.39 -0.78 13.05
C ALA A 687 24.97 -1.08 13.57
N ALA A 688 24.32 -0.09 14.20
CA ALA A 688 22.95 -0.22 14.70
C ALA A 688 21.93 -0.44 13.56
N ILE A 689 22.06 0.30 12.46
CA ILE A 689 21.13 0.23 11.32
C ILE A 689 21.28 -1.08 10.56
N LEU A 690 22.50 -1.56 10.36
CA LEU A 690 22.80 -2.77 9.59
C LEU A 690 22.70 -4.05 10.43
N GLY A 691 22.50 -3.94 11.74
CA GLY A 691 22.36 -5.11 12.62
C GLY A 691 23.70 -5.79 12.94
N GLU A 692 24.80 -5.05 12.84
CA GLU A 692 26.11 -5.49 13.31
C GLU A 692 26.20 -5.27 14.82
N HIS A 693 25.80 -6.27 15.60
CA HIS A 693 26.16 -6.29 17.02
C HIS A 693 27.66 -6.66 17.14
N ARG A 694 28.49 -5.71 17.58
CA ARG A 694 29.83 -6.03 18.10
C ARG A 694 29.73 -6.72 19.45
#